data_AF-A0A0B4GTN8-F1
#
_entry.id   AF-A0A0B4GTN8-F1
#
_cell.length_a   1.000
_cell.length_b   1.000
_cell.length_c   1.000
_cell.angle_alpha   90.00
_cell.angle_beta   90.00
_cell.angle_gamma   90.00
#
_symmetry.space_group_name_H-M   'P 1'
#
loop_
_entity.id
_entity.type
_entity.pdbx_description
1 polymer ?
#
loop_
_entity_poly.entity_id
_entity_poly.type
_entity_poly.pdbx_seq_one_letter_code
_entity_poly.pdbx_strand_id
1 'polypeptide(L)'
;MSSQPSDMLSRLGSEPLDNLDSPCHDPTPSSPSITTSAATKRRYSKVWHYTPVGRNEVTLNAKGKSIWRCKYCTKEYLESGGTTVILTHLKDRHNIDVSSTQETRTALMQATIVDAFEKAQQTTDYKRRCLSTVATHHLDPAVVEQLYVRWITTCSVSFRMATLSEFRTLLCYLNPEIDNWLPSSPSTIRSWTLRTYETQKLRVKREIQSALSKIHFTVDLWTSPNTLAILGIVAHYISESGLLEYSVLALRELDGKHSGPNMADCVMEIINDYGIASKVGYFMMDNADNNGTMMKALSTLLFDQYQIVYNAEHHRLRCNGHIINLAAQSFLFQTSDESLADENSPSALTTPTELEMEQWRRKGPLGKLHNIVVYIQRSPQRLANFRELSGGRNLVRDNSTRWNSWYAMIRTATKLKTAINLFCHQYQENSDDLLSEKDWQDLQKLQDFLLFFYDATTGTEGRNATIDRVLPTMDFLLEQFETAKEKYANDPFMSPCCNSGWAKLDKYYSLTDRSPVYIAALVLSPQWKWDYIDNNWPSDWREPCRKQMLDFWTKEYKSTAVTVPTQTPDLGKEVKNSFHKWAQQKKGTSLDQDEYTKYLLAPIVPEVTDPRSWWLEPTQRKSYPALSIMALDVLSIPARTPLFGYKDHHYGP
;
A
#
# COMPACT_ATOMS: atom_id res chain seq x y z
N MET A 1 17.59 23.80 47.04
CA MET A 1 18.14 25.04 47.61
C MET A 1 17.05 25.68 48.44
N SER A 2 17.27 25.79 49.75
CA SER A 2 16.33 26.41 50.67
C SER A 2 16.49 27.93 50.62
N SER A 3 15.40 28.66 50.39
CA SER A 3 15.17 30.01 50.95
C SER A 3 13.77 30.47 50.53
N GLN A 4 12.84 30.27 51.46
CA GLN A 4 11.68 31.14 51.64
C GLN A 4 12.09 32.26 52.63
N PRO A 5 11.36 33.39 52.80
CA PRO A 5 9.97 33.32 53.29
C PRO A 5 8.99 34.47 52.97
N SER A 6 7.72 34.17 53.32
CA SER A 6 6.71 35.08 53.90
C SER A 6 5.98 36.04 52.95
N ASP A 7 4.68 36.30 53.03
CA ASP A 7 3.59 35.73 53.83
C ASP A 7 2.26 36.40 53.39
N MET A 8 1.16 35.84 53.90
CA MET A 8 -0.14 36.47 54.20
C MET A 8 -1.35 36.28 53.26
N LEU A 9 -2.21 35.35 53.73
CA LEU A 9 -3.64 35.49 54.07
C LEU A 9 -4.66 35.68 52.92
N SER A 10 -5.87 35.11 52.90
CA SER A 10 -6.64 34.15 53.73
C SER A 10 -8.07 34.07 53.15
N ARG A 11 -8.88 33.10 53.66
CA ARG A 11 -10.35 32.88 53.55
C ARG A 11 -10.75 31.86 52.46
N LEU A 12 -11.04 30.58 52.72
CA LEU A 12 -11.91 29.84 53.68
C LEU A 12 -13.43 30.11 53.57
N GLY A 13 -14.17 29.03 53.26
CA GLY A 13 -15.58 28.77 53.62
C GLY A 13 -16.38 28.06 52.50
N SER A 14 -16.56 26.72 52.45
CA SER A 14 -17.49 25.84 53.22
C SER A 14 -18.97 26.05 52.85
N GLU A 15 -19.59 25.21 52.00
CA GLU A 15 -20.37 23.96 52.28
C GLU A 15 -21.92 24.20 52.19
N PRO A 16 -22.86 23.21 52.30
CA PRO A 16 -23.45 22.40 51.20
C PRO A 16 -25.02 22.28 51.28
N LEU A 17 -25.60 21.17 50.75
CA LEU A 17 -26.97 20.59 50.99
C LEU A 17 -28.11 21.21 50.14
N ASP A 18 -29.19 20.53 49.72
CA ASP A 18 -29.76 19.17 49.85
C ASP A 18 -30.91 19.14 48.78
N ASN A 19 -31.14 18.09 47.97
CA ASN A 19 -31.90 16.84 48.22
C ASN A 19 -33.44 16.94 48.00
N LEU A 20 -33.98 15.79 47.55
CA LEU A 20 -35.37 15.27 47.66
C LEU A 20 -36.37 15.44 46.50
N ASP A 21 -36.58 14.31 45.80
CA ASP A 21 -37.80 13.48 45.83
C ASP A 21 -38.39 12.98 44.49
N SER A 22 -38.46 11.63 44.43
CA SER A 22 -39.19 10.69 43.55
C SER A 22 -40.72 10.76 43.81
N PRO A 23 -41.67 10.06 43.11
CA PRO A 23 -41.57 8.70 42.56
C PRO A 23 -42.43 8.31 41.31
N CYS A 24 -42.28 7.03 40.93
CA CYS A 24 -42.84 6.20 39.85
C CYS A 24 -44.38 6.09 39.74
N HIS A 25 -44.93 5.93 38.52
CA HIS A 25 -45.54 4.66 38.01
C HIS A 25 -46.27 4.83 36.64
N ASP A 26 -46.09 3.82 35.76
CA ASP A 26 -46.66 3.51 34.42
C ASP A 26 -48.22 3.51 34.33
N PRO A 27 -48.91 3.61 33.13
CA PRO A 27 -48.73 2.74 31.94
C PRO A 27 -49.03 3.31 30.51
N THR A 28 -48.62 2.53 29.49
CA THR A 28 -48.93 2.55 28.03
C THR A 28 -50.42 2.32 27.69
N PRO A 29 -50.94 2.37 26.42
CA PRO A 29 -50.32 2.58 25.08
C PRO A 29 -51.08 3.55 24.11
N SER A 30 -50.41 4.11 23.09
CA SER A 30 -50.97 4.32 21.72
C SER A 30 -49.92 4.87 20.74
N SER A 31 -49.76 4.17 19.61
CA SER A 31 -48.84 4.45 18.48
C SER A 31 -49.31 5.60 17.57
N PRO A 32 -48.61 5.94 16.47
CA PRO A 32 -47.21 6.36 16.31
C PRO A 32 -47.15 7.77 15.70
N SER A 33 -46.13 8.58 15.96
CA SER A 33 -45.89 9.78 15.14
C SER A 33 -44.41 10.12 15.04
N ILE A 34 -44.01 10.26 13.78
CA ILE A 34 -42.67 10.48 13.25
C ILE A 34 -42.10 11.79 13.80
N THR A 35 -41.04 11.71 14.59
CA THR A 35 -40.25 12.89 15.00
C THR A 35 -39.13 13.10 13.99
N THR A 36 -39.37 13.94 12.98
CA THR A 36 -38.31 14.49 12.13
C THR A 36 -37.68 15.71 12.79
N SER A 37 -36.41 15.52 13.17
CA SER A 37 -35.28 16.48 13.21
C SER A 37 -35.54 17.97 13.49
N ALA A 38 -34.84 18.46 14.52
CA ALA A 38 -34.48 19.87 14.69
C ALA A 38 -34.00 20.51 13.37
N ALA A 39 -34.71 21.56 12.93
CA ALA A 39 -34.38 22.31 11.72
C ALA A 39 -33.03 23.02 11.86
N THR A 40 -32.05 22.57 11.09
CA THR A 40 -30.79 23.28 10.84
C THR A 40 -31.09 24.64 10.20
N LYS A 41 -30.67 25.74 10.86
CA LYS A 41 -30.77 27.11 10.29
C LYS A 41 -29.98 27.17 8.98
N ARG A 42 -30.68 27.16 7.84
CA ARG A 42 -30.09 27.40 6.51
C ARG A 42 -29.45 28.80 6.48
N ARG A 43 -28.15 28.88 6.16
CA ARG A 43 -27.45 30.15 5.89
C ARG A 43 -27.88 30.68 4.53
N TYR A 44 -28.76 31.68 4.52
CA TYR A 44 -29.14 32.40 3.31
C TYR A 44 -28.20 33.60 3.07
N SER A 45 -27.95 33.94 1.79
CA SER A 45 -27.13 35.09 1.39
C SER A 45 -27.67 36.42 1.96
N LYS A 46 -26.80 37.41 2.21
CA LYS A 46 -27.21 38.71 2.78
C LYS A 46 -28.20 39.48 1.89
N VAL A 47 -28.29 39.15 0.60
CA VAL A 47 -29.26 39.74 -0.35
C VAL A 47 -30.72 39.61 0.09
N TRP A 48 -31.06 38.59 0.89
CA TRP A 48 -32.42 38.35 1.40
C TRP A 48 -32.85 39.34 2.48
N HIS A 49 -31.98 40.26 2.93
CA HIS A 49 -32.36 41.39 3.79
C HIS A 49 -32.96 42.56 3.00
N TYR A 50 -32.80 42.53 1.69
CA TYR A 50 -33.17 43.63 0.78
C TYR A 50 -34.36 43.29 -0.10
N THR A 51 -35.18 42.32 0.32
CA THR A 51 -36.51 42.03 -0.22
C THR A 51 -37.58 42.46 0.80
N PRO A 52 -38.77 42.92 0.36
CA PRO A 52 -39.83 43.36 1.27
C PRO A 52 -40.56 42.21 2.00
N VAL A 53 -40.38 40.96 1.57
CA VAL A 53 -41.01 39.78 2.19
C VAL A 53 -40.15 39.17 3.31
N GLY A 54 -40.82 38.51 4.26
CA GLY A 54 -40.16 37.86 5.40
C GLY A 54 -39.19 36.75 4.99
N ARG A 55 -38.17 36.46 5.80
CA ARG A 55 -37.08 35.50 5.47
C ARG A 55 -37.54 34.08 5.09
N ASN A 56 -38.79 33.70 5.36
CA ASN A 56 -39.36 32.39 5.07
C ASN A 56 -40.53 32.45 4.07
N GLU A 57 -40.76 33.60 3.44
CA GLU A 57 -41.87 33.80 2.50
C GLU A 57 -41.36 33.76 1.06
N VAL A 58 -41.95 32.87 0.25
CA VAL A 58 -41.67 32.77 -1.17
C VAL A 58 -42.63 33.67 -1.93
N THR A 59 -42.10 34.63 -2.69
CA THR A 59 -42.93 35.45 -3.57
C THR A 59 -43.02 34.77 -4.94
N LEU A 60 -44.24 34.52 -5.43
CA LEU A 60 -44.46 33.95 -6.76
C LEU A 60 -44.89 35.05 -7.74
N ASN A 61 -44.40 34.98 -8.98
CA ASN A 61 -44.91 35.81 -10.07
C ASN A 61 -46.24 35.27 -10.62
N ALA A 62 -46.90 36.01 -11.52
CA ALA A 62 -48.17 35.61 -12.17
C ALA A 62 -48.10 34.28 -12.95
N LYS A 63 -46.90 33.73 -13.17
CA LYS A 63 -46.66 32.43 -13.82
C LYS A 63 -46.27 31.32 -12.82
N GLY A 64 -46.41 31.56 -11.51
CA GLY A 64 -46.13 30.59 -10.46
C GLY A 64 -44.65 30.33 -10.17
N LYS A 65 -43.72 31.19 -10.62
CA LYS A 65 -42.26 31.03 -10.37
C LYS A 65 -41.80 31.89 -9.19
N SER A 66 -40.88 31.36 -8.39
CA SER A 66 -40.29 32.11 -7.26
C SER A 66 -39.41 33.26 -7.73
N ILE A 67 -39.64 34.42 -7.13
CA ILE A 67 -38.97 35.68 -7.45
C ILE A 67 -38.46 36.36 -6.19
N TRP A 68 -37.31 37.01 -6.34
CA TRP A 68 -36.80 38.01 -5.41
C TRP A 68 -37.21 39.40 -5.92
N ARG A 69 -37.85 40.21 -5.06
CA ARG A 69 -38.26 41.59 -5.39
C ARG A 69 -37.38 42.57 -4.62
N CYS A 70 -36.91 43.62 -5.27
CA CYS A 70 -36.13 44.65 -4.58
C CYS A 70 -37.02 45.42 -3.59
N LYS A 71 -36.51 45.66 -2.38
CA LYS A 71 -37.18 46.50 -1.38
C LYS A 71 -37.23 47.98 -1.78
N TYR A 72 -36.31 48.43 -2.63
CA TYR A 72 -36.10 49.85 -2.95
C TYR A 72 -36.63 50.25 -4.34
N CYS A 73 -37.02 49.30 -5.19
CA CYS A 73 -37.65 49.59 -6.48
C CYS A 73 -38.53 48.44 -6.96
N THR A 74 -39.20 48.63 -8.10
CA THR A 74 -40.15 47.68 -8.69
C THR A 74 -39.50 46.52 -9.46
N LYS A 75 -38.18 46.30 -9.33
CA LYS A 75 -37.49 45.24 -10.07
C LYS A 75 -37.62 43.89 -9.37
N GLU A 76 -37.76 42.86 -10.20
CA GLU A 76 -37.94 41.46 -9.79
C GLU A 76 -36.96 40.57 -10.56
N TYR A 77 -36.39 39.59 -9.87
CA TYR A 77 -35.44 38.63 -10.40
C TYR A 77 -35.89 37.21 -10.06
N LEU A 78 -35.72 36.28 -10.98
CA LEU A 78 -35.99 34.85 -10.72
C LEU A 78 -34.95 34.30 -9.74
N GLU A 79 -35.38 33.57 -8.72
CA GLU A 79 -34.46 32.98 -7.73
C GLU A 79 -33.53 31.94 -8.36
N SER A 80 -33.95 31.29 -9.45
CA SER A 80 -33.15 30.34 -10.22
C SER A 80 -31.94 30.97 -10.92
N GLY A 81 -31.86 32.30 -11.01
CA GLY A 81 -30.80 33.04 -11.71
C GLY A 81 -29.53 33.32 -10.88
N GLY A 82 -29.46 32.89 -9.62
CA GLY A 82 -28.32 33.13 -8.73
C GLY A 82 -28.31 34.54 -8.10
N THR A 83 -27.50 34.74 -7.06
CA THR A 83 -27.49 36.00 -6.28
C THR A 83 -26.65 37.13 -6.88
N THR A 84 -25.83 36.84 -7.89
CA THR A 84 -24.89 37.81 -8.49
C THR A 84 -25.62 38.96 -9.19
N VAL A 85 -26.67 38.67 -9.97
CA VAL A 85 -27.46 39.69 -10.68
C VAL A 85 -28.18 40.62 -9.70
N ILE A 86 -28.62 40.08 -8.56
CA ILE A 86 -29.25 40.83 -7.46
C ILE A 86 -28.24 41.74 -6.77
N LEU A 87 -27.01 41.26 -6.54
CA LEU A 87 -25.92 42.07 -5.98
C LEU A 87 -25.55 43.23 -6.90
N THR A 88 -25.42 42.99 -8.20
CA THR A 88 -25.14 44.02 -9.20
C THR A 88 -26.26 45.06 -9.25
N HIS A 89 -27.53 44.63 -9.20
CA HIS A 89 -28.66 45.54 -9.13
C HIS A 89 -28.64 46.45 -7.89
N LEU A 90 -28.38 45.89 -6.71
CA LEU A 90 -28.30 46.65 -5.46
C LEU A 90 -27.15 47.67 -5.49
N LYS A 91 -26.02 47.28 -6.07
CA LYS A 91 -24.86 48.18 -6.24
C LYS A 91 -25.15 49.29 -7.25
N ASP A 92 -25.60 48.96 -8.45
CA ASP A 92 -25.71 49.92 -9.56
C ASP A 92 -26.90 50.87 -9.43
N ARG A 93 -28.02 50.40 -8.86
CA ARG A 93 -29.28 51.17 -8.79
C ARG A 93 -29.55 51.76 -7.42
N HIS A 94 -28.96 51.20 -6.38
CA HIS A 94 -29.20 51.63 -5.00
C HIS A 94 -27.92 52.00 -4.26
N ASN A 95 -26.75 51.87 -4.88
CA ASN A 95 -25.45 52.11 -4.26
C ASN A 95 -25.23 51.30 -2.98
N ILE A 96 -25.87 50.13 -2.88
CA ILE A 96 -25.76 49.21 -1.75
C ILE A 96 -24.74 48.14 -2.14
N ASP A 97 -23.51 48.31 -1.68
CA ASP A 97 -22.46 47.32 -1.88
C ASP A 97 -22.54 46.25 -0.79
N VAL A 98 -23.02 45.07 -1.16
CA VAL A 98 -23.02 43.89 -0.30
C VAL A 98 -21.73 43.11 -0.59
N SER A 99 -20.59 43.81 -0.59
CA SER A 99 -19.31 43.28 -1.05
C SER A 99 -18.90 42.03 -0.28
N SER A 100 -18.32 41.13 -1.06
CA SER A 100 -18.15 39.72 -0.75
C SER A 100 -17.16 39.48 0.39
N THR A 101 -17.29 38.34 1.05
CA THR A 101 -16.38 37.76 2.06
C THR A 101 -14.88 37.78 1.73
N GLN A 102 -14.48 38.16 0.51
CA GLN A 102 -13.10 38.22 0.05
C GLN A 102 -12.35 39.46 0.59
N GLU A 103 -12.90 40.66 0.44
CA GLU A 103 -12.21 41.93 0.79
C GLU A 103 -11.93 42.05 2.29
N THR A 104 -12.89 41.65 3.13
CA THR A 104 -12.71 41.62 4.59
C THR A 104 -11.63 40.62 5.00
N ARG A 105 -11.49 39.50 4.28
CA ARG A 105 -10.49 38.46 4.57
C ARG A 105 -9.09 38.93 4.22
N THR A 106 -8.93 39.60 3.07
CA THR A 106 -7.65 40.18 2.65
C THR A 106 -7.18 41.27 3.61
N ALA A 107 -8.09 42.14 4.09
CA ALA A 107 -7.76 43.17 5.08
C ALA A 107 -7.31 42.59 6.44
N LEU A 108 -8.01 41.56 6.94
CA LEU A 108 -7.62 40.85 8.18
C LEU A 108 -6.26 40.18 8.04
N MET A 109 -6.00 39.55 6.89
CA MET A 109 -4.72 38.87 6.63
C MET A 109 -3.55 39.86 6.54
N GLN A 110 -3.76 41.02 5.92
CA GLN A 110 -2.76 42.08 5.86
C GLN A 110 -2.41 42.60 7.26
N ALA A 111 -3.40 42.76 8.14
CA ALA A 111 -3.17 43.17 9.53
C ALA A 111 -2.33 42.15 10.32
N THR A 112 -2.60 40.85 10.14
CA THR A 112 -1.80 39.77 10.77
C THR A 112 -0.34 39.76 10.29
N ILE A 113 -0.10 40.04 9.00
CA ILE A 113 1.26 40.15 8.45
C ILE A 113 2.02 41.30 9.12
N VAL A 114 1.38 42.46 9.26
CA VAL A 114 1.99 43.65 9.88
C VAL A 114 2.34 43.37 11.35
N ASP A 115 1.43 42.79 12.13
CA ASP A 115 1.68 42.40 13.53
C ASP A 115 2.86 41.41 13.65
N ALA A 116 2.97 40.45 12.72
CA ALA A 116 4.10 39.52 12.69
C ALA A 116 5.44 40.21 12.40
N PHE A 117 5.47 41.22 11.53
CA PHE A 117 6.66 42.03 11.28
C PHE A 117 7.08 42.86 12.49
N GLU A 118 6.13 43.51 13.17
CA GLU A 118 6.39 44.29 14.38
C GLU A 118 6.96 43.40 15.49
N LYS A 119 6.40 42.21 15.67
CA LYS A 119 6.92 41.20 16.62
C LYS A 119 8.30 40.69 16.23
N ALA A 120 8.57 40.45 14.94
CA ALA A 120 9.87 40.01 14.47
C ALA A 120 10.96 41.07 14.69
N GLN A 121 10.65 42.35 14.43
CA GLN A 121 11.54 43.48 14.70
C GLN A 121 11.86 43.64 16.19
N GLN A 122 10.93 43.29 17.07
CA GLN A 122 11.13 43.31 18.52
C GLN A 122 11.93 42.10 19.04
N THR A 123 12.10 41.02 18.27
CA THR A 123 12.64 39.73 18.76
C THR A 123 13.95 39.25 18.11
N THR A 124 14.54 39.92 17.12
CA THR A 124 15.65 39.33 16.34
C THR A 124 16.97 40.13 16.31
N ASP A 125 18.00 39.60 17.00
CA ASP A 125 19.44 39.94 16.82
C ASP A 125 20.15 39.09 15.75
N TYR A 126 19.45 38.15 15.08
CA TYR A 126 20.03 37.15 14.19
C TYR A 126 19.83 37.46 12.69
N LYS A 127 20.90 37.79 11.95
CA LYS A 127 20.86 38.06 10.50
C LYS A 127 20.98 36.76 9.69
N ARG A 128 19.92 36.38 8.96
CA ARG A 128 19.96 35.29 7.97
C ARG A 128 20.62 35.76 6.67
N ARG A 129 21.51 34.94 6.10
CA ARG A 129 22.19 35.19 4.82
C ARG A 129 21.26 34.86 3.66
N CYS A 130 20.97 35.83 2.78
CA CYS A 130 20.27 35.63 1.51
C CYS A 130 21.30 35.37 0.40
N LEU A 131 21.16 34.26 -0.33
CA LEU A 131 22.15 33.81 -1.34
C LEU A 131 21.69 34.04 -2.79
N SER A 132 20.51 34.63 -3.04
CA SER A 132 20.11 34.97 -4.42
C SER A 132 19.15 36.15 -4.51
N THR A 133 19.41 37.01 -5.49
CA THR A 133 18.52 38.06 -6.01
C THR A 133 18.04 37.61 -7.38
N VAL A 134 16.97 36.82 -7.44
CA VAL A 134 16.33 36.44 -8.71
C VAL A 134 14.99 37.16 -8.81
N ALA A 135 14.77 37.75 -9.99
CA ALA A 135 13.64 38.60 -10.34
C ALA A 135 12.29 37.90 -10.12
N THR A 136 11.28 38.74 -9.81
CA THR A 136 9.87 38.40 -9.63
C THR A 136 9.33 37.52 -10.77
N HIS A 137 9.16 36.22 -10.51
CA HIS A 137 8.37 35.34 -11.37
C HIS A 137 6.88 35.56 -11.09
N HIS A 138 6.09 35.85 -12.13
CA HIS A 138 4.63 35.82 -12.03
C HIS A 138 4.15 34.41 -11.66
N LEU A 139 3.17 34.31 -10.77
CA LEU A 139 2.58 33.04 -10.37
C LEU A 139 1.71 32.49 -11.52
N ASP A 140 2.01 31.26 -11.95
CA ASP A 140 1.11 30.50 -12.82
C ASP A 140 0.07 29.76 -11.96
N PRO A 141 -1.23 30.07 -12.08
CA PRO A 141 -2.29 29.43 -11.29
C PRO A 141 -2.33 27.91 -11.43
N ALA A 142 -2.03 27.37 -12.62
CA ALA A 142 -2.04 25.94 -12.87
C ALA A 142 -0.87 25.24 -12.15
N VAL A 143 0.30 25.87 -12.13
CA VAL A 143 1.47 25.37 -11.39
C VAL A 143 1.20 25.43 -9.88
N VAL A 144 0.57 26.50 -9.39
CA VAL A 144 0.15 26.60 -7.98
C VAL A 144 -0.81 25.48 -7.62
N GLU A 145 -1.88 25.23 -8.39
CA GLU A 145 -2.83 24.13 -8.15
C GLU A 145 -2.11 22.77 -8.07
N GLN A 146 -1.21 22.46 -9.02
CA GLN A 146 -0.47 21.20 -9.03
C GLN A 146 0.46 21.04 -7.83
N LEU A 147 1.23 22.07 -7.49
CA LEU A 147 2.13 22.03 -6.33
C LEU A 147 1.36 21.92 -5.02
N TYR A 148 0.19 22.58 -4.93
CA TYR A 148 -0.69 22.52 -3.76
C TYR A 148 -1.26 21.11 -3.58
N VAL A 149 -1.80 20.51 -4.65
CA VAL A 149 -2.29 19.12 -4.62
C VAL A 149 -1.16 18.17 -4.28
N ARG A 150 0.03 18.33 -4.88
CA ARG A 150 1.21 17.49 -4.60
C ARG A 150 1.63 17.59 -3.13
N TRP A 151 1.69 18.78 -2.56
CA TRP A 151 2.00 18.96 -1.15
C TRP A 151 0.99 18.22 -0.26
N ILE A 152 -0.30 18.39 -0.54
CA ILE A 152 -1.37 17.74 0.23
C ILE A 152 -1.26 16.22 0.15
N THR A 153 -1.10 15.66 -1.05
CA THR A 153 -1.06 14.20 -1.25
C THR A 153 0.24 13.58 -0.76
N THR A 154 1.37 14.27 -0.90
CA THR A 154 2.69 13.75 -0.49
C THR A 154 2.89 13.83 1.02
N CYS A 155 2.37 14.88 1.66
CA CYS A 155 2.54 15.12 3.09
C CYS A 155 1.31 14.70 3.93
N SER A 156 0.28 14.12 3.30
CA SER A 156 -0.98 13.71 3.96
C SER A 156 -1.62 14.84 4.76
N VAL A 157 -1.60 16.06 4.22
CA VAL A 157 -2.11 17.25 4.92
C VAL A 157 -3.62 17.26 4.88
N SER A 158 -4.25 17.46 6.05
CA SER A 158 -5.70 17.65 6.13
C SER A 158 -6.16 18.84 5.28
N PHE A 159 -7.23 18.67 4.51
CA PHE A 159 -7.81 19.76 3.72
C PHE A 159 -8.21 20.97 4.59
N ARG A 160 -8.46 20.77 5.89
CA ARG A 160 -8.73 21.88 6.81
C ARG A 160 -7.49 22.73 7.06
N MET A 161 -6.34 22.09 7.32
CA MET A 161 -5.05 22.75 7.56
C MET A 161 -4.70 23.69 6.41
N ALA A 162 -4.92 23.22 5.18
CA ALA A 162 -4.70 23.96 3.94
C ALA A 162 -5.69 25.15 3.74
N THR A 163 -6.62 25.40 4.66
CA THR A 163 -7.55 26.56 4.58
C THR A 163 -7.49 27.46 5.82
N LEU A 164 -6.62 27.13 6.79
CA LEU A 164 -6.45 27.92 8.01
C LEU A 164 -5.86 29.30 7.72
N SER A 165 -6.25 30.29 8.54
CA SER A 165 -5.83 31.68 8.42
C SER A 165 -4.31 31.83 8.51
N GLU A 166 -3.68 31.09 9.42
CA GLU A 166 -2.25 31.18 9.73
C GLU A 166 -1.43 30.71 8.52
N PHE A 167 -1.82 29.60 7.91
CA PHE A 167 -1.16 29.08 6.71
C PHE A 167 -1.33 30.02 5.51
N ARG A 168 -2.55 30.54 5.30
CA ARG A 168 -2.81 31.51 4.22
C ARG A 168 -2.02 32.80 4.40
N THR A 169 -1.91 33.29 5.63
CA THR A 169 -1.13 34.49 5.99
C THR A 169 0.34 34.30 5.63
N LEU A 170 0.92 33.13 5.95
CA LEU A 170 2.29 32.78 5.56
C LEU A 170 2.50 32.82 4.04
N LEU A 171 1.57 32.25 3.26
CA LEU A 171 1.69 32.26 1.81
C LEU A 171 1.55 33.66 1.22
N CYS A 172 0.65 34.48 1.77
CA CYS A 172 0.45 35.86 1.32
C CYS A 172 1.61 36.79 1.71
N TYR A 173 2.31 36.48 2.79
CA TYR A 173 3.59 37.11 3.11
C TYR A 173 4.65 36.85 2.02
N LEU A 174 4.72 35.61 1.51
CA LEU A 174 5.67 35.24 0.46
C LEU A 174 5.31 35.87 -0.89
N ASN A 175 4.01 35.92 -1.23
CA ASN A 175 3.51 36.60 -2.41
C ASN A 175 2.06 37.07 -2.18
N PRO A 176 1.80 38.38 -2.06
CA PRO A 176 0.46 38.90 -1.81
C PRO A 176 -0.59 38.53 -2.87
N GLU A 177 -0.19 38.34 -4.14
CA GLU A 177 -1.11 37.98 -5.23
C GLU A 177 -1.64 36.54 -5.12
N ILE A 178 -1.02 35.70 -4.28
CA ILE A 178 -1.39 34.29 -4.16
C ILE A 178 -2.81 34.09 -3.62
N ASP A 179 -3.34 35.03 -2.81
CA ASP A 179 -4.67 34.90 -2.20
C ASP A 179 -5.78 34.74 -3.25
N ASN A 180 -5.58 35.32 -4.44
CA ASN A 180 -6.49 35.19 -5.58
C ASN A 180 -6.60 33.75 -6.10
N TRP A 181 -5.56 32.95 -5.86
CA TRP A 181 -5.39 31.60 -6.39
C TRP A 181 -5.48 30.52 -5.32
N LEU A 182 -5.49 30.88 -4.02
CA LEU A 182 -5.61 29.92 -2.94
C LEU A 182 -7.02 29.33 -2.86
N PRO A 183 -7.15 28.02 -2.53
CA PRO A 183 -8.46 27.40 -2.39
C PRO A 183 -9.23 28.06 -1.24
N SER A 184 -10.48 28.40 -1.50
CA SER A 184 -11.35 29.09 -0.54
C SER A 184 -12.05 28.14 0.43
N SER A 185 -12.08 26.84 0.12
CA SER A 185 -12.73 25.81 0.92
C SER A 185 -12.05 24.43 0.78
N PRO A 186 -12.21 23.54 1.77
CA PRO A 186 -11.79 22.13 1.66
C PRO A 186 -12.42 21.41 0.46
N SER A 187 -13.63 21.80 0.04
CA SER A 187 -14.29 21.24 -1.13
C SER A 187 -13.56 21.60 -2.43
N THR A 188 -13.02 22.81 -2.54
CA THR A 188 -12.19 23.24 -3.67
C THR A 188 -10.95 22.37 -3.80
N ILE A 189 -10.27 22.11 -2.68
CA ILE A 189 -9.10 21.23 -2.61
C ILE A 189 -9.49 19.82 -3.08
N ARG A 190 -10.58 19.26 -2.55
CA ARG A 190 -11.09 17.96 -2.99
C ARG A 190 -11.31 17.91 -4.50
N SER A 191 -11.93 18.95 -5.08
CA SER A 191 -12.14 19.03 -6.53
C SER A 191 -10.83 19.08 -7.32
N TRP A 192 -9.83 19.84 -6.88
CA TRP A 192 -8.50 19.89 -7.50
C TRP A 192 -7.77 18.54 -7.42
N THR A 193 -7.83 17.89 -6.26
CA THR A 193 -7.25 16.56 -6.05
C THR A 193 -7.92 15.53 -6.96
N LEU A 194 -9.26 15.50 -7.05
CA LEU A 194 -9.99 14.58 -7.92
C LEU A 194 -9.69 14.83 -9.40
N ARG A 195 -9.64 16.09 -9.85
CA ARG A 195 -9.28 16.43 -11.23
C ARG A 195 -7.86 15.97 -11.58
N THR A 196 -6.92 16.19 -10.66
CA THR A 196 -5.54 15.74 -10.82
C THR A 196 -5.48 14.22 -10.86
N TYR A 197 -6.23 13.53 -9.99
CA TYR A 197 -6.37 12.08 -10.00
C TYR A 197 -6.86 11.57 -11.35
N GLU A 198 -7.96 12.09 -11.89
CA GLU A 198 -8.49 11.66 -13.20
C GLU A 198 -7.47 11.89 -14.33
N THR A 199 -6.74 13.00 -14.28
CA THR A 199 -5.69 13.31 -15.27
C THR A 199 -4.54 12.30 -15.18
N GLN A 200 -4.06 12.01 -13.97
CA GLN A 200 -2.98 11.04 -13.76
C GLN A 200 -3.45 9.60 -14.05
N LYS A 201 -4.70 9.26 -13.74
CA LYS A 201 -5.31 7.96 -14.06
C LYS A 201 -5.31 7.72 -15.56
N LEU A 202 -5.69 8.71 -16.38
CA LEU A 202 -5.62 8.60 -17.84
C LEU A 202 -4.19 8.39 -18.35
N ARG A 203 -3.20 9.02 -17.71
CA ARG A 203 -1.79 8.80 -18.03
C ARG A 203 -1.37 7.36 -17.72
N VAL A 204 -1.63 6.89 -16.50
CA VAL A 204 -1.34 5.50 -16.08
C VAL A 204 -2.04 4.50 -16.98
N LYS A 205 -3.30 4.77 -17.36
CA LYS A 205 -4.05 3.93 -18.30
C LYS A 205 -3.33 3.79 -19.65
N ARG A 206 -2.83 4.89 -20.23
CA ARG A 206 -2.05 4.84 -21.48
C ARG A 206 -0.74 4.08 -21.32
N GLU A 207 0.00 4.32 -20.23
CA GLU A 207 1.28 3.66 -19.94
C GLU A 207 1.12 2.14 -19.80
N ILE A 208 0.06 1.68 -19.12
CA ILE A 208 -0.24 0.25 -18.96
C ILE A 208 -0.72 -0.35 -20.28
N GLN A 209 -1.56 0.36 -21.04
CA GLN A 209 -2.01 -0.10 -22.35
C GLN A 209 -0.86 -0.28 -23.34
N SER A 210 0.20 0.55 -23.26
CA SER A 210 1.41 0.43 -24.08
C SER A 210 2.47 -0.53 -23.53
N ALA A 211 2.19 -1.25 -22.43
CA ALA A 211 3.12 -2.22 -21.85
C ALA A 211 3.62 -3.25 -22.89
N LEU A 212 4.92 -3.55 -22.84
CA LEU A 212 5.59 -4.53 -23.70
C LEU A 212 5.31 -5.97 -23.30
N SER A 213 5.00 -6.19 -22.02
CA SER A 213 4.60 -7.48 -21.47
C SER A 213 3.09 -7.57 -21.24
N LYS A 214 2.62 -8.77 -20.87
CA LYS A 214 1.38 -8.96 -20.11
C LYS A 214 1.41 -8.14 -18.81
N ILE A 215 0.23 -7.87 -18.29
CA ILE A 215 0.02 -7.11 -17.06
C ILE A 215 -0.32 -8.09 -15.95
N HIS A 216 0.57 -8.18 -14.97
CA HIS A 216 0.40 -9.03 -13.79
C HIS A 216 -0.24 -8.25 -12.66
N PHE A 217 -0.95 -8.92 -11.77
CA PHE A 217 -1.66 -8.28 -10.69
C PHE A 217 -1.20 -8.82 -9.34
N THR A 218 -1.06 -7.93 -8.38
CA THR A 218 -1.10 -8.32 -6.97
C THR A 218 -2.38 -7.77 -6.36
N VAL A 219 -3.15 -8.66 -5.76
CA VAL A 219 -4.43 -8.35 -5.12
C VAL A 219 -4.32 -8.75 -3.65
N ASP A 220 -4.68 -7.83 -2.77
CA ASP A 220 -4.71 -8.05 -1.32
C ASP A 220 -6.04 -7.53 -0.77
N LEU A 221 -6.71 -8.33 0.04
CA LEU A 221 -7.95 -7.96 0.74
C LEU A 221 -7.67 -7.98 2.23
N TRP A 222 -7.85 -6.84 2.89
CA TRP A 222 -7.69 -6.76 4.34
C TRP A 222 -8.82 -5.96 4.98
N THR A 223 -9.10 -6.28 6.23
CA THR A 223 -9.96 -5.45 7.07
C THR A 223 -9.11 -4.35 7.71
N SER A 224 -9.50 -3.10 7.50
CA SER A 224 -8.83 -1.94 8.11
C SER A 224 -9.17 -1.81 9.60
N PRO A 225 -8.39 -1.02 10.37
CA PRO A 225 -8.68 -0.77 11.79
C PRO A 225 -10.06 -0.11 12.04
N ASN A 226 -10.59 0.61 11.05
CA ASN A 226 -11.95 1.16 11.08
C ASN A 226 -12.99 0.22 10.45
N THR A 227 -12.70 -1.09 10.45
CA THR A 227 -13.61 -2.18 10.06
C THR A 227 -14.09 -2.13 8.60
N LEU A 228 -13.34 -1.51 7.70
CA LEU A 228 -13.64 -1.48 6.28
C LEU A 228 -12.88 -2.61 5.58
N ALA A 229 -13.55 -3.33 4.69
CA ALA A 229 -12.90 -4.31 3.84
C ALA A 229 -12.30 -3.62 2.63
N ILE A 230 -10.97 -3.60 2.54
CA ILE A 230 -10.27 -2.86 1.49
C ILE A 230 -9.57 -3.84 0.56
N LEU A 231 -9.91 -3.77 -0.73
CA LEU A 231 -9.27 -4.50 -1.81
C LEU A 231 -8.26 -3.58 -2.52
N GLY A 232 -6.98 -3.89 -2.38
CA GLY A 232 -5.91 -3.26 -3.15
C GLY A 232 -5.60 -4.04 -4.42
N ILE A 233 -5.55 -3.36 -5.56
CA ILE A 233 -5.21 -3.93 -6.87
C ILE A 233 -4.03 -3.16 -7.45
N VAL A 234 -2.91 -3.85 -7.66
CA VAL A 234 -1.69 -3.27 -8.23
C VAL A 234 -1.30 -4.05 -9.47
N ALA A 235 -1.06 -3.34 -10.57
CA ALA A 235 -0.55 -3.90 -11.81
C ALA A 235 0.99 -3.85 -11.84
N HIS A 236 1.61 -4.85 -12.47
CA HIS A 236 3.05 -4.99 -12.70
C HIS A 236 3.28 -5.35 -14.16
N TYR A 237 4.19 -4.65 -14.83
CA TYR A 237 4.38 -4.77 -16.27
C TYR A 237 5.73 -4.18 -16.70
N ILE A 238 6.18 -4.53 -17.89
CA ILE A 238 7.31 -3.87 -18.55
C ILE A 238 6.76 -2.72 -19.39
N SER A 239 7.17 -1.50 -19.04
CA SER A 239 6.82 -0.27 -19.77
C SER A 239 7.39 -0.27 -21.20
N GLU A 240 6.89 0.64 -22.04
CA GLU A 240 7.43 0.89 -23.38
C GLU A 240 8.93 1.26 -23.37
N SER A 241 9.41 1.86 -22.27
CA SER A 241 10.84 2.14 -22.03
C SER A 241 11.66 0.91 -21.62
N GLY A 242 11.07 -0.27 -21.50
CA GLY A 242 11.76 -1.49 -21.07
C GLY A 242 12.04 -1.55 -19.57
N LEU A 243 11.42 -0.71 -18.76
CA LEU A 243 11.55 -0.74 -17.29
C LEU A 243 10.43 -1.57 -16.68
N LEU A 244 10.76 -2.36 -15.65
CA LEU A 244 9.75 -2.99 -14.79
C LEU A 244 9.07 -1.91 -13.96
N GLU A 245 7.77 -1.75 -14.15
CA GLU A 245 6.93 -0.75 -13.48
C GLU A 245 5.79 -1.42 -12.72
N TYR A 246 5.30 -0.72 -11.71
CA TYR A 246 4.07 -1.09 -11.02
C TYR A 246 3.19 0.12 -10.77
N SER A 247 1.88 -0.09 -10.83
CA SER A 247 0.88 0.97 -10.65
C SER A 247 -0.26 0.49 -9.77
N VAL A 248 -0.56 1.24 -8.71
CA VAL A 248 -1.77 1.00 -7.91
C VAL A 248 -2.97 1.42 -8.74
N LEU A 249 -3.76 0.46 -9.18
CA LEU A 249 -4.94 0.71 -10.03
C LEU A 249 -6.15 1.08 -9.19
N ALA A 250 -6.29 0.40 -8.04
CA ALA A 250 -7.45 0.59 -7.19
C ALA A 250 -7.13 0.31 -5.72
N LEU A 251 -7.82 1.06 -4.87
CA LEU A 251 -7.98 0.81 -3.44
C LEU A 251 -9.47 0.97 -3.17
N ARG A 252 -10.22 -0.14 -3.17
CA ARG A 252 -11.69 -0.13 -3.12
C ARG A 252 -12.16 -0.67 -1.78
N GLU A 253 -13.17 -0.03 -1.22
CA GLU A 253 -13.99 -0.68 -0.20
C GLU A 253 -14.85 -1.74 -0.88
N LEU A 254 -14.87 -2.95 -0.33
CA LEU A 254 -15.60 -4.07 -0.88
C LEU A 254 -16.96 -4.17 -0.20
N ASP A 255 -18.01 -3.73 -0.90
CA ASP A 255 -19.38 -3.76 -0.37
C ASP A 255 -19.92 -5.20 -0.34
N GLY A 256 -20.58 -5.59 0.75
CA GLY A 256 -21.23 -6.89 0.88
C GLY A 256 -20.31 -8.03 1.35
N LYS A 257 -20.56 -9.26 0.90
CA LYS A 257 -19.80 -10.44 1.36
C LYS A 257 -18.40 -10.46 0.75
N HIS A 258 -17.39 -10.83 1.53
CA HIS A 258 -16.00 -11.01 1.07
C HIS A 258 -15.80 -12.33 0.29
N SER A 259 -16.72 -12.61 -0.63
CA SER A 259 -16.70 -13.82 -1.45
C SER A 259 -15.80 -13.61 -2.68
N GLY A 260 -15.22 -14.71 -3.19
CA GLY A 260 -14.43 -14.67 -4.41
C GLY A 260 -15.14 -14.02 -5.61
N PRO A 261 -16.42 -14.34 -5.91
CA PRO A 261 -17.15 -13.68 -7.00
C PRO A 261 -17.24 -12.16 -6.86
N ASN A 262 -17.52 -11.65 -5.65
CA ASN A 262 -17.59 -10.20 -5.42
C ASN A 262 -16.23 -9.52 -5.64
N MET A 263 -15.14 -10.16 -5.19
CA MET A 263 -13.78 -9.71 -5.51
C MET A 263 -13.50 -9.74 -7.01
N ALA A 264 -13.96 -10.77 -7.72
CA ALA A 264 -13.75 -10.93 -9.16
C ALA A 264 -14.47 -9.85 -9.97
N ASP A 265 -15.70 -9.51 -9.60
CA ASP A 265 -16.45 -8.40 -10.21
C ASP A 265 -15.69 -7.08 -10.05
N CYS A 266 -15.21 -6.78 -8.84
CA CYS A 266 -14.41 -5.58 -8.59
C CYS A 266 -13.11 -5.56 -9.42
N VAL A 267 -12.41 -6.70 -9.54
CA VAL A 267 -11.20 -6.81 -10.37
C VAL A 267 -11.55 -6.62 -11.85
N MET A 268 -12.64 -7.21 -12.32
CA MET A 268 -13.10 -7.13 -13.70
C MET A 268 -13.51 -5.71 -14.09
N GLU A 269 -14.16 -4.97 -13.19
CA GLU A 269 -14.46 -3.54 -13.38
C GLU A 269 -13.19 -2.73 -13.63
N ILE A 270 -12.11 -2.98 -12.88
CA ILE A 270 -10.82 -2.31 -13.09
C ILE A 270 -10.19 -2.73 -14.42
N ILE A 271 -10.24 -4.01 -14.78
CA ILE A 271 -9.75 -4.50 -16.08
C ILE A 271 -10.49 -3.79 -17.24
N ASN A 272 -11.80 -3.61 -17.11
CA ASN A 272 -12.65 -2.93 -18.09
C ASN A 272 -12.36 -1.43 -18.15
N ASP A 273 -12.31 -0.78 -17.00
CA ASP A 273 -12.03 0.66 -16.87
C ASP A 273 -10.65 1.01 -17.44
N TYR A 274 -9.64 0.18 -17.23
CA TYR A 274 -8.32 0.37 -17.83
C TYR A 274 -8.22 -0.14 -19.28
N GLY A 275 -9.18 -0.94 -19.75
CA GLY A 275 -9.21 -1.46 -21.12
C GLY A 275 -8.04 -2.40 -21.41
N ILE A 276 -7.74 -3.29 -20.47
CA ILE A 276 -6.53 -4.14 -20.47
C ILE A 276 -6.83 -5.65 -20.51
N ALA A 277 -8.08 -6.04 -20.80
CA ALA A 277 -8.53 -7.44 -20.77
C ALA A 277 -7.65 -8.39 -21.60
N SER A 278 -7.24 -7.98 -22.81
CA SER A 278 -6.39 -8.79 -23.70
C SER A 278 -4.95 -8.95 -23.24
N LYS A 279 -4.51 -8.17 -22.25
CA LYS A 279 -3.15 -8.19 -21.68
C LYS A 279 -3.11 -8.77 -20.27
N VAL A 280 -4.22 -9.30 -19.75
CA VAL A 280 -4.26 -9.90 -18.41
C VAL A 280 -3.27 -11.07 -18.32
N GLY A 281 -2.28 -10.94 -17.44
CA GLY A 281 -1.32 -11.98 -17.11
C GLY A 281 -1.69 -12.68 -15.80
N TYR A 282 -0.69 -13.00 -14.99
CA TYR A 282 -0.82 -13.73 -13.73
C TYR A 282 -1.25 -12.87 -12.52
N PHE A 283 -1.85 -13.52 -11.52
CA PHE A 283 -2.25 -12.95 -10.25
C PHE A 283 -1.39 -13.51 -9.11
N MET A 284 -0.55 -12.68 -8.51
CA MET A 284 0.29 -12.99 -7.36
C MET A 284 -0.41 -12.53 -6.07
N MET A 285 -0.90 -13.48 -5.27
CA MET A 285 -1.76 -13.18 -4.11
C MET A 285 -1.38 -14.00 -2.88
N ASP A 286 -1.91 -13.64 -1.72
CA ASP A 286 -1.77 -14.46 -0.52
C ASP A 286 -2.53 -15.80 -0.64
N ASN A 287 -2.37 -16.65 0.38
CA ASN A 287 -2.85 -18.02 0.34
C ASN A 287 -4.29 -18.20 0.82
N ALA A 288 -5.05 -17.12 0.99
CA ALA A 288 -6.47 -17.18 1.36
C ALA A 288 -7.29 -18.04 0.39
N ASP A 289 -8.33 -18.71 0.89
CA ASP A 289 -9.14 -19.63 0.07
C ASP A 289 -10.04 -18.89 -0.93
N ASN A 290 -10.56 -17.72 -0.54
CA ASN A 290 -11.43 -16.89 -1.38
C ASN A 290 -10.76 -16.47 -2.69
N ASN A 291 -9.44 -16.29 -2.71
CA ASN A 291 -8.64 -16.05 -3.91
C ASN A 291 -8.81 -17.15 -4.97
N GLY A 292 -8.95 -18.42 -4.56
CA GLY A 292 -9.21 -19.52 -5.49
C GLY A 292 -10.59 -19.39 -6.15
N THR A 293 -11.60 -19.03 -5.37
CA THR A 293 -12.96 -18.78 -5.90
C THR A 293 -13.03 -17.52 -6.75
N MET A 294 -12.25 -16.48 -6.43
CA MET A 294 -12.13 -15.27 -7.22
C MET A 294 -11.58 -15.56 -8.61
N MET A 295 -10.48 -16.31 -8.71
CA MET A 295 -9.87 -16.62 -10.00
C MET A 295 -10.79 -17.45 -10.90
N LYS A 296 -11.61 -18.34 -10.33
CA LYS A 296 -12.63 -19.09 -11.08
C LYS A 296 -13.72 -18.16 -11.64
N ALA A 297 -14.24 -17.26 -10.81
CA ALA A 297 -15.24 -16.28 -11.27
C ALA A 297 -14.66 -15.32 -12.32
N LEU A 298 -13.44 -14.83 -12.13
CA LEU A 298 -12.76 -13.96 -13.09
C LEU A 298 -12.53 -14.66 -14.44
N SER A 299 -12.17 -15.93 -14.44
CA SER A 299 -12.05 -16.75 -15.66
C SER A 299 -13.36 -16.78 -16.46
N THR A 300 -14.50 -16.97 -15.77
CA THR A 300 -15.83 -16.92 -16.41
C THR A 300 -16.12 -15.52 -16.97
N LEU A 301 -15.86 -14.46 -16.20
CA LEU A 301 -16.09 -13.08 -16.65
C LEU A 301 -15.26 -12.71 -17.89
N LEU A 302 -13.98 -13.12 -17.93
CA LEU A 302 -13.10 -12.91 -19.08
C LEU A 302 -13.59 -13.65 -20.33
N PHE A 303 -14.09 -14.87 -20.16
CA PHE A 303 -14.69 -15.61 -21.26
C PHE A 303 -15.99 -14.96 -21.74
N ASP A 304 -16.91 -14.64 -20.83
CA ASP A 304 -18.21 -14.08 -21.19
C ASP A 304 -18.09 -12.71 -21.87
N GLN A 305 -17.22 -11.83 -21.37
CA GLN A 305 -17.08 -10.46 -21.87
C GLN A 305 -16.12 -10.32 -23.07
N TYR A 306 -15.08 -11.15 -23.15
CA TYR A 306 -13.99 -11.00 -24.12
C TYR A 306 -13.65 -12.27 -24.91
N GLN A 307 -14.31 -13.39 -24.63
CA GLN A 307 -14.00 -14.71 -25.21
C GLN A 307 -12.56 -15.16 -24.93
N ILE A 308 -11.98 -14.68 -23.82
CA ILE A 308 -10.63 -15.04 -23.37
C ILE A 308 -10.73 -16.30 -22.53
N VAL A 309 -10.18 -17.41 -23.04
CA VAL A 309 -10.02 -18.64 -22.27
C VAL A 309 -8.90 -18.46 -21.27
N TYR A 310 -9.23 -18.50 -19.98
CA TYR A 310 -8.29 -18.17 -18.91
C TYR A 310 -8.27 -19.27 -17.84
N ASN A 311 -7.13 -19.93 -17.65
CA ASN A 311 -7.01 -21.01 -16.66
C ASN A 311 -6.79 -20.43 -15.26
N ALA A 312 -7.83 -20.48 -14.43
CA ALA A 312 -7.83 -19.93 -13.07
C ALA A 312 -6.77 -20.53 -12.14
N GLU A 313 -6.41 -21.80 -12.30
CA GLU A 313 -5.40 -22.46 -11.47
C GLU A 313 -3.99 -22.08 -11.92
N HIS A 314 -3.70 -22.14 -13.21
CA HIS A 314 -2.39 -21.79 -13.76
C HIS A 314 -2.04 -20.32 -13.50
N HIS A 315 -3.02 -19.42 -13.56
CA HIS A 315 -2.77 -18.00 -13.42
C HIS A 315 -2.84 -17.48 -11.98
N ARG A 316 -3.16 -18.35 -11.00
CA ARG A 316 -3.11 -18.02 -9.58
C ARG A 316 -1.76 -18.40 -9.00
N LEU A 317 -0.93 -17.40 -8.75
CA LEU A 317 0.38 -17.55 -8.13
C LEU A 317 0.33 -17.21 -6.64
N ARG A 318 1.30 -17.76 -5.90
CA ARG A 318 1.37 -17.68 -4.44
C ARG A 318 2.45 -16.73 -4.00
N CYS A 319 2.08 -15.75 -3.17
CA CYS A 319 2.99 -14.75 -2.65
C CYS A 319 4.12 -15.41 -1.84
N ASN A 320 5.35 -15.32 -2.33
CA ASN A 320 6.50 -15.93 -1.68
C ASN A 320 6.73 -15.40 -0.26
N GLY A 321 6.58 -14.08 -0.07
CA GLY A 321 6.71 -13.46 1.25
C GLY A 321 5.68 -14.00 2.27
N HIS A 322 4.46 -14.33 1.81
CA HIS A 322 3.44 -14.93 2.66
C HIS A 322 3.76 -16.41 2.97
N ILE A 323 4.27 -17.18 2.00
CA ILE A 323 4.74 -18.55 2.20
C ILE A 323 5.87 -18.60 3.24
N ILE A 324 6.88 -17.73 3.10
CA ILE A 324 8.00 -17.62 4.04
C ILE A 324 7.48 -17.29 5.45
N ASN A 325 6.52 -16.36 5.57
CA ASN A 325 5.91 -16.06 6.86
C ASN A 325 5.18 -17.27 7.46
N LEU A 326 4.40 -18.01 6.67
CA LEU A 326 3.71 -19.21 7.14
C LEU A 326 4.70 -20.29 7.60
N ALA A 327 5.77 -20.54 6.83
CA ALA A 327 6.80 -21.51 7.19
C ALA A 327 7.54 -21.12 8.48
N ALA A 328 7.90 -19.84 8.63
CA ALA A 328 8.55 -19.33 9.83
C ALA A 328 7.64 -19.39 11.06
N GLN A 329 6.36 -19.08 10.90
CA GLN A 329 5.37 -19.16 11.98
C GLN A 329 5.10 -20.60 12.38
N SER A 330 4.99 -21.51 11.41
CA SER A 330 4.90 -22.96 11.63
C SER A 330 6.13 -23.47 12.37
N PHE A 331 7.32 -23.00 12.00
CA PHE A 331 8.57 -23.29 12.69
C PHE A 331 8.54 -22.80 14.15
N LEU A 332 8.10 -21.56 14.41
CA LEU A 332 8.09 -20.97 15.75
C LEU A 332 7.07 -21.59 16.70
N PHE A 333 5.87 -21.91 16.20
CA PHE A 333 4.72 -22.29 17.04
C PHE A 333 4.24 -23.72 16.81
N GLN A 334 4.91 -24.51 15.98
CA GLN A 334 4.61 -25.92 15.72
C GLN A 334 3.14 -26.13 15.31
N THR A 335 2.66 -25.27 14.42
CA THR A 335 1.25 -25.20 14.04
C THR A 335 1.04 -25.49 12.56
N SER A 336 -0.01 -26.24 12.25
CA SER A 336 -0.48 -26.45 10.88
C SER A 336 -1.48 -25.39 10.42
N ASP A 337 -1.90 -24.49 11.31
CA ASP A 337 -2.91 -23.48 11.02
C ASP A 337 -2.42 -22.49 9.95
N GLU A 338 -3.30 -22.16 9.01
CA GLU A 338 -3.08 -21.14 7.98
C GLU A 338 -3.60 -19.76 8.42
N SER A 339 -4.41 -19.73 9.48
CA SER A 339 -5.09 -18.56 10.03
C SER A 339 -4.44 -18.08 11.32
N LEU A 340 -3.12 -17.89 11.32
CA LEU A 340 -2.41 -17.33 12.49
C LEU A 340 -2.69 -15.84 12.73
N ALA A 341 -3.77 -15.32 12.15
CA ALA A 341 -4.15 -13.91 12.14
C ALA A 341 -5.24 -13.51 13.15
N ASP A 342 -5.93 -14.47 13.79
CA ASP A 342 -7.08 -14.15 14.67
C ASP A 342 -6.81 -14.23 16.18
N GLU A 343 -5.54 -14.34 16.61
CA GLU A 343 -5.16 -13.92 17.98
C GLU A 343 -4.89 -12.40 18.08
N ASN A 344 -5.34 -11.62 17.09
CA ASN A 344 -5.45 -10.16 17.22
C ASN A 344 -6.73 -9.80 17.97
N SER A 345 -6.73 -10.05 19.29
CA SER A 345 -7.56 -9.21 20.15
C SER A 345 -6.93 -7.81 20.15
N PRO A 346 -7.64 -6.75 19.73
CA PRO A 346 -7.16 -5.37 19.78
C PRO A 346 -7.09 -4.91 21.24
N SER A 347 -6.06 -5.37 21.93
CA SER A 347 -5.74 -5.02 23.31
C SER A 347 -4.30 -4.53 23.40
N ALA A 348 -3.87 -3.68 22.46
CA ALA A 348 -2.70 -2.84 22.70
C ALA A 348 -2.92 -1.90 23.91
N LEU A 349 -4.19 -1.69 24.32
CA LEU A 349 -4.62 -0.77 25.36
C LEU A 349 -5.16 -1.43 26.64
N THR A 350 -5.54 -2.72 26.63
CA THR A 350 -6.05 -3.42 27.82
C THR A 350 -5.00 -4.33 28.45
N THR A 351 -5.15 -4.60 29.75
CA THR A 351 -4.25 -5.48 30.49
C THR A 351 -4.49 -6.92 30.09
N PRO A 352 -3.47 -7.65 29.58
CA PRO A 352 -3.65 -9.03 29.26
C PRO A 352 -4.07 -9.75 30.54
N THR A 353 -5.12 -10.52 30.41
CA THR A 353 -5.65 -11.35 31.48
C THR A 353 -4.63 -12.42 31.86
N GLU A 354 -4.69 -12.93 33.09
CA GLU A 354 -3.86 -14.07 33.50
C GLU A 354 -4.02 -15.27 32.56
N LEU A 355 -5.23 -15.47 32.02
CA LEU A 355 -5.50 -16.52 31.04
C LEU A 355 -4.70 -16.30 29.74
N GLU A 356 -4.66 -15.08 29.21
CA GLU A 356 -3.86 -14.75 28.02
C GLU A 356 -2.36 -14.91 28.31
N MET A 357 -1.89 -14.47 29.48
CA MET A 357 -0.49 -14.65 29.87
C MET A 357 -0.10 -16.13 30.01
N GLU A 358 -1.00 -16.96 30.58
CA GLU A 358 -0.80 -18.41 30.69
C GLU A 358 -0.80 -19.09 29.32
N GLN A 359 -1.68 -18.69 28.40
CA GLN A 359 -1.69 -19.18 27.02
C GLN A 359 -0.36 -18.90 26.31
N TRP A 360 0.20 -17.69 26.47
CA TRP A 360 1.53 -17.38 25.97
C TRP A 360 2.59 -18.25 26.64
N ARG A 361 2.57 -18.38 27.97
CA ARG A 361 3.55 -19.17 28.73
C ARG A 361 3.61 -20.64 28.26
N ARG A 362 2.47 -21.21 27.84
CA ARG A 362 2.39 -22.58 27.26
C ARG A 362 3.11 -22.71 25.91
N LYS A 363 3.36 -21.60 25.20
CA LYS A 363 4.20 -21.56 23.98
C LYS A 363 5.71 -21.60 24.29
N GLY A 364 6.09 -21.83 25.55
CA GLY A 364 7.47 -22.07 25.96
C GLY A 364 8.33 -20.79 26.03
N PRO A 365 9.64 -20.86 25.69
CA PRO A 365 10.55 -19.72 25.78
C PRO A 365 10.09 -18.48 25.03
N LEU A 366 9.45 -18.66 23.86
CA LEU A 366 8.93 -17.56 23.04
C LEU A 366 7.83 -16.78 23.76
N GLY A 367 6.86 -17.48 24.34
CA GLY A 367 5.74 -16.83 25.00
C GLY A 367 6.11 -16.20 26.34
N LYS A 368 7.04 -16.80 27.09
CA LYS A 368 7.65 -16.14 28.25
C LYS A 368 8.34 -14.82 27.87
N LEU A 369 9.13 -14.84 26.79
CA LEU A 369 9.78 -13.64 26.28
C LEU A 369 8.77 -12.57 25.85
N HIS A 370 7.70 -12.95 25.15
CA HIS A 370 6.59 -12.06 24.81
C HIS A 370 6.00 -11.40 26.06
N ASN A 371 5.63 -12.19 27.07
CA ASN A 371 5.08 -11.69 28.34
C ASN A 371 6.03 -10.68 29.00
N ILE A 372 7.34 -10.96 29.07
CA ILE A 372 8.35 -10.04 29.63
C ILE A 372 8.38 -8.71 28.86
N VAL A 373 8.43 -8.76 27.53
CA VAL A 373 8.53 -7.56 26.68
C VAL A 373 7.27 -6.70 26.82
N VAL A 374 6.09 -7.33 26.78
CA VAL A 374 4.79 -6.69 26.99
C VAL A 374 4.73 -6.06 28.37
N TYR A 375 5.18 -6.78 29.41
CA TYR A 375 5.21 -6.28 30.79
C TYR A 375 6.05 -5.00 30.89
N ILE A 376 7.29 -5.01 30.40
CA ILE A 376 8.21 -3.86 30.45
C ILE A 376 7.62 -2.65 29.72
N GLN A 377 7.19 -2.83 28.47
CA GLN A 377 6.82 -1.72 27.58
C GLN A 377 5.47 -1.06 27.94
N ARG A 378 4.63 -1.70 28.73
CA ARG A 378 3.31 -1.16 29.11
C ARG A 378 3.34 -0.10 30.21
N SER A 379 4.46 0.07 30.92
CA SER A 379 4.61 1.14 31.92
C SER A 379 5.78 2.04 31.52
N PRO A 380 5.58 3.36 31.41
CA PRO A 380 6.67 4.31 31.22
C PRO A 380 7.76 4.18 32.30
N GLN A 381 7.38 3.88 33.54
CA GLN A 381 8.29 3.70 34.67
C GLN A 381 9.12 2.41 34.51
N ARG A 382 8.48 1.28 34.16
CA ARG A 382 9.20 0.01 33.91
C ARG A 382 10.13 0.13 32.70
N LEU A 383 9.67 0.78 31.63
CA LEU A 383 10.49 1.02 30.45
C LEU A 383 11.69 1.93 30.77
N ALA A 384 11.50 2.98 31.57
CA ALA A 384 12.58 3.86 32.02
C ALA A 384 13.61 3.08 32.86
N ASN A 385 13.16 2.29 33.83
CA ASN A 385 14.07 1.47 34.65
C ASN A 385 14.82 0.43 33.78
N PHE A 386 14.13 -0.27 32.88
CA PHE A 386 14.79 -1.18 31.94
C PHE A 386 15.86 -0.47 31.09
N ARG A 387 15.61 0.77 30.64
CA ARG A 387 16.62 1.56 29.90
C ARG A 387 17.86 1.85 30.73
N GLU A 388 17.73 2.07 32.04
CA GLU A 388 18.89 2.24 32.91
C GLU A 388 19.73 0.95 32.96
N LEU A 389 19.09 -0.21 33.10
CA LEU A 389 19.74 -1.52 33.11
C LEU A 389 20.36 -1.91 31.75
N SER A 390 19.76 -1.47 30.65
CA SER A 390 20.17 -1.85 29.30
C SER A 390 21.21 -0.91 28.67
N GLY A 391 21.54 0.20 29.33
CA GLY A 391 22.41 1.25 28.78
C GLY A 391 21.71 2.09 27.70
N GLY A 392 20.44 2.44 27.91
CA GLY A 392 19.63 3.29 27.03
C GLY A 392 18.95 2.57 25.87
N ARG A 393 19.01 1.24 25.80
CA ARG A 393 18.45 0.44 24.70
C ARG A 393 17.02 -0.03 24.99
N ASN A 394 16.20 -0.14 23.96
CA ASN A 394 14.83 -0.67 24.05
C ASN A 394 14.75 -2.12 23.58
N LEU A 395 13.77 -2.85 24.12
CA LEU A 395 13.32 -4.11 23.54
C LEU A 395 12.44 -3.83 22.32
N VAL A 396 12.41 -4.79 21.39
CA VAL A 396 11.51 -4.78 20.23
C VAL A 396 10.29 -5.61 20.56
N ARG A 397 9.09 -5.11 20.25
CA ARG A 397 7.84 -5.85 20.43
C ARG A 397 7.57 -6.74 19.22
N ASP A 398 7.13 -7.96 19.46
CA ASP A 398 6.64 -8.84 18.41
C ASP A 398 5.25 -8.40 17.89
N ASN A 399 4.93 -8.93 16.72
CA ASN A 399 3.63 -8.93 16.08
C ASN A 399 3.32 -10.38 15.76
N SER A 400 2.26 -10.91 16.35
CA SER A 400 1.80 -12.30 16.20
C SER A 400 1.73 -12.75 14.74
N THR A 401 1.35 -11.85 13.83
CA THR A 401 1.17 -12.16 12.41
C THR A 401 2.44 -12.11 11.56
N ARG A 402 3.59 -11.66 12.12
CA ARG A 402 4.82 -11.40 11.33
C ARG A 402 6.07 -11.99 11.96
N TRP A 403 6.65 -12.97 11.29
CA TRP A 403 7.85 -13.66 11.76
C TRP A 403 9.07 -12.72 11.94
N ASN A 404 9.23 -11.70 11.09
CA ASN A 404 10.33 -10.72 11.17
C ASN A 404 10.37 -9.98 12.52
N SER A 405 9.19 -9.72 13.10
CA SER A 405 9.09 -9.05 14.40
C SER A 405 9.53 -9.96 15.55
N TRP A 406 9.21 -11.26 15.48
CA TRP A 406 9.70 -12.27 16.40
C TRP A 406 11.21 -12.40 16.33
N TYR A 407 11.77 -12.51 15.12
CA TYR A 407 13.23 -12.52 14.93
C TYR A 407 13.89 -11.28 15.54
N ALA A 408 13.35 -10.09 15.29
CA ALA A 408 13.89 -8.85 15.85
C ALA A 408 13.78 -8.80 17.39
N MET A 409 12.68 -9.28 17.97
CA MET A 409 12.50 -9.39 19.41
C MET A 409 13.52 -10.33 20.03
N ILE A 410 13.64 -11.57 19.52
CA ILE A 410 14.59 -12.58 20.02
C ILE A 410 16.02 -12.04 19.91
N ARG A 411 16.42 -11.56 18.73
CA ARG A 411 17.77 -11.02 18.49
C ARG A 411 18.12 -9.87 19.43
N THR A 412 17.16 -9.00 19.74
CA THR A 412 17.37 -7.88 20.66
C THR A 412 17.43 -8.38 22.10
N ALA A 413 16.53 -9.29 22.48
CA ALA A 413 16.48 -9.86 23.83
C ALA A 413 17.75 -10.63 24.17
N THR A 414 18.26 -11.47 23.28
CA THR A 414 19.52 -12.19 23.44
C THR A 414 20.69 -11.25 23.72
N LYS A 415 20.78 -10.12 23.01
CA LYS A 415 21.80 -9.08 23.24
C LYS A 415 21.63 -8.33 24.58
N LEU A 416 20.42 -8.35 25.13
CA LEU A 416 20.05 -7.69 26.39
C LEU A 416 19.78 -8.69 27.52
N LYS A 417 20.20 -9.96 27.38
CA LYS A 417 19.96 -11.05 28.36
C LYS A 417 20.24 -10.63 29.79
N THR A 418 21.40 -10.02 30.05
CA THR A 418 21.79 -9.56 31.40
C THR A 418 20.82 -8.52 31.96
N ALA A 419 20.44 -7.53 31.15
CA ALA A 419 19.52 -6.47 31.57
C ALA A 419 18.11 -7.03 31.82
N ILE A 420 17.64 -7.97 31.00
CA ILE A 420 16.35 -8.65 31.18
C ILE A 420 16.35 -9.44 32.48
N ASN A 421 17.38 -10.26 32.73
CA ASN A 421 17.47 -11.05 33.96
C ASN A 421 17.52 -10.16 35.20
N LEU A 422 18.31 -9.07 35.18
CA LEU A 422 18.36 -8.11 36.29
C LEU A 422 17.00 -7.44 36.53
N PHE A 423 16.32 -7.04 35.45
CA PHE A 423 14.98 -6.44 35.54
C PHE A 423 13.98 -7.43 36.17
N CYS A 424 13.93 -8.66 35.70
CA CYS A 424 13.02 -9.68 36.24
C CYS A 424 13.34 -10.04 37.71
N HIS A 425 14.61 -10.01 38.11
CA HIS A 425 14.99 -10.18 39.52
C HIS A 425 14.51 -9.02 40.42
N GLN A 426 14.52 -7.78 39.91
CA GLN A 426 14.02 -6.61 40.62
C GLN A 426 12.49 -6.58 40.71
N TYR A 427 11.79 -7.03 39.66
CA TYR A 427 10.34 -7.07 39.58
C TYR A 427 9.84 -8.51 39.69
N GLN A 428 9.77 -9.03 40.93
CA GLN A 428 9.34 -10.40 41.24
C GLN A 428 7.85 -10.68 41.00
N GLU A 429 7.05 -9.67 40.64
CA GLU A 429 5.62 -9.79 40.37
C GLU A 429 5.28 -10.74 39.19
N ASN A 430 6.29 -11.18 38.42
CA ASN A 430 6.12 -12.03 37.23
C ASN A 430 7.05 -13.26 37.24
N SER A 431 7.23 -13.91 38.39
CA SER A 431 8.16 -15.05 38.59
C SER A 431 7.96 -16.20 37.59
N ASP A 432 6.73 -16.39 37.11
CA ASP A 432 6.37 -17.53 36.26
C ASP A 432 6.88 -17.39 34.82
N ASP A 433 7.21 -16.17 34.40
CA ASP A 433 7.76 -15.87 33.07
C ASP A 433 9.29 -15.82 33.06
N LEU A 434 9.97 -16.13 34.17
CA LEU A 434 11.43 -16.17 34.22
C LEU A 434 12.01 -17.14 33.18
N LEU A 435 12.94 -16.61 32.38
CA LEU A 435 13.68 -17.36 31.38
C LEU A 435 14.88 -18.05 32.04
N SER A 436 14.84 -19.39 32.05
CA SER A 436 15.95 -20.23 32.49
C SER A 436 17.12 -20.20 31.51
N GLU A 437 18.30 -20.69 31.92
CA GLU A 437 19.44 -20.79 31.00
C GLU A 437 19.12 -21.67 29.77
N LYS A 438 18.31 -22.71 29.96
CA LYS A 438 17.80 -23.54 28.87
C LYS A 438 16.89 -22.73 27.93
N ASP A 439 15.97 -21.94 28.47
CA ASP A 439 15.09 -21.07 27.66
C ASP A 439 15.91 -20.11 26.80
N TRP A 440 16.99 -19.54 27.34
CA TRP A 440 17.93 -18.69 26.58
C TRP A 440 18.67 -19.44 25.48
N GLN A 441 19.10 -20.69 25.73
CA GLN A 441 19.73 -21.53 24.70
C GLN A 441 18.75 -21.86 23.58
N ASP A 442 17.50 -22.17 23.91
CA ASP A 442 16.46 -22.47 22.94
C ASP A 442 16.10 -21.22 22.10
N LEU A 443 16.00 -20.05 22.72
CA LEU A 443 15.86 -18.76 22.01
C LEU A 443 17.04 -18.46 21.07
N GLN A 444 18.28 -18.79 21.48
CA GLN A 444 19.45 -18.64 20.61
C GLN A 444 19.37 -19.57 19.38
N LYS A 445 18.98 -20.83 19.56
CA LYS A 445 18.81 -21.77 18.43
C LYS A 445 17.75 -21.26 17.43
N LEU A 446 16.63 -20.72 17.93
CA LEU A 446 15.62 -20.09 17.07
C LEU A 446 16.18 -18.89 16.32
N GLN A 447 16.92 -18.02 17.01
CA GLN A 447 17.56 -16.86 16.39
C GLN A 447 18.50 -17.26 15.25
N ASP A 448 19.35 -18.25 15.49
CA ASP A 448 20.34 -18.72 14.52
C ASP A 448 19.65 -19.32 13.28
N PHE A 449 18.57 -20.06 13.48
CA PHE A 449 17.82 -20.64 12.36
C PHE A 449 17.01 -19.58 11.58
N LEU A 450 16.35 -18.65 12.30
CA LEU A 450 15.60 -17.55 11.68
C LEU A 450 16.51 -16.56 10.90
N LEU A 451 17.82 -16.58 11.13
CA LEU A 451 18.76 -15.81 10.31
C LEU A 451 18.69 -16.23 8.84
N PHE A 452 18.54 -17.52 8.54
CA PHE A 452 18.38 -17.98 7.15
C PHE A 452 17.12 -17.41 6.50
N PHE A 453 16.02 -17.34 7.24
CA PHE A 453 14.79 -16.68 6.78
C PHE A 453 15.02 -15.20 6.51
N TYR A 454 15.80 -14.53 7.36
CA TYR A 454 16.15 -13.13 7.21
C TYR A 454 17.01 -12.88 5.99
N ASP A 455 18.04 -13.69 5.77
CA ASP A 455 18.93 -13.57 4.63
C ASP A 455 18.21 -13.88 3.31
N ALA A 456 17.37 -14.93 3.29
CA ALA A 456 16.54 -15.29 2.14
C ALA A 456 15.52 -14.20 1.80
N THR A 457 14.85 -13.65 2.82
CA THR A 457 13.89 -12.57 2.63
C THR A 457 14.63 -11.34 2.11
N THR A 458 15.67 -10.87 2.80
CA THR A 458 16.48 -9.70 2.42
C THR A 458 17.04 -9.82 1.00
N GLY A 459 17.54 -11.00 0.62
CA GLY A 459 18.07 -11.30 -0.71
C GLY A 459 17.00 -11.31 -1.81
N THR A 460 15.72 -11.36 -1.45
CA THR A 460 14.56 -11.30 -2.36
C THR A 460 13.63 -10.12 -2.11
N GLU A 461 14.09 -9.12 -1.35
CA GLU A 461 13.36 -7.86 -1.19
C GLU A 461 13.60 -6.92 -2.36
N GLY A 462 12.76 -5.89 -2.42
CA GLY A 462 12.87 -4.84 -3.41
C GLY A 462 11.87 -4.96 -4.54
N ARG A 463 11.70 -3.83 -5.24
CA ARG A 463 10.69 -3.65 -6.28
C ARG A 463 10.98 -4.46 -7.55
N ASN A 464 12.21 -4.97 -7.67
CA ASN A 464 12.67 -5.71 -8.85
C ASN A 464 12.67 -7.23 -8.66
N ALA A 465 12.26 -7.73 -7.48
CA ALA A 465 12.20 -9.15 -7.18
C ALA A 465 11.05 -9.82 -7.94
N THR A 466 11.42 -10.63 -8.92
CA THR A 466 10.49 -11.32 -9.83
C THR A 466 10.51 -12.81 -9.61
N ILE A 467 9.55 -13.50 -10.24
CA ILE A 467 9.24 -14.91 -10.00
C ILE A 467 10.45 -15.86 -10.14
N ASP A 468 11.49 -15.48 -10.90
CA ASP A 468 12.75 -16.23 -11.03
C ASP A 468 13.42 -16.47 -9.66
N ARG A 469 13.19 -15.60 -8.68
CA ARG A 469 13.75 -15.74 -7.34
C ARG A 469 12.96 -16.66 -6.42
N VAL A 470 11.74 -17.07 -6.77
CA VAL A 470 10.87 -17.82 -5.86
C VAL A 470 11.41 -19.22 -5.58
N LEU A 471 11.58 -20.06 -6.60
CA LEU A 471 12.06 -21.44 -6.43
C LEU A 471 13.44 -21.50 -5.75
N PRO A 472 14.45 -20.70 -6.15
CA PRO A 472 15.76 -20.74 -5.50
C PRO A 472 15.72 -20.33 -4.02
N THR A 473 14.79 -19.45 -3.65
CA THR A 473 14.58 -19.06 -2.26
C THR A 473 13.97 -20.19 -1.45
N MET A 474 13.01 -20.90 -2.02
CA MET A 474 12.39 -22.05 -1.37
C MET A 474 13.37 -23.22 -1.25
N ASP A 475 14.14 -23.51 -2.31
CA ASP A 475 15.19 -24.53 -2.34
C ASP A 475 16.23 -24.26 -1.23
N PHE A 476 16.72 -23.02 -1.13
CA PHE A 476 17.64 -22.62 -0.07
C PHE A 476 17.07 -22.89 1.33
N LEU A 477 15.83 -22.47 1.59
CA LEU A 477 15.21 -22.65 2.91
C LEU A 477 14.93 -24.12 3.23
N LEU A 478 14.50 -24.92 2.23
CA LEU A 478 14.30 -26.36 2.37
C LEU A 478 15.61 -27.06 2.73
N GLU A 479 16.71 -26.73 2.05
CA GLU A 479 18.04 -27.27 2.35
C GLU A 479 18.48 -26.93 3.79
N GLN A 480 18.21 -25.70 4.26
CA GLN A 480 18.50 -25.31 5.65
C GLN A 480 17.65 -26.10 6.64
N PHE A 481 16.38 -26.34 6.33
CA PHE A 481 15.51 -27.19 7.16
C PHE A 481 15.97 -28.64 7.20
N GLU A 482 16.38 -29.22 6.07
CA GLU A 482 16.88 -30.59 5.99
C GLU A 482 18.14 -30.76 6.83
N THR A 483 19.10 -29.84 6.67
CA THR A 483 20.31 -29.77 7.49
C THR A 483 19.97 -29.63 8.97
N ALA A 484 18.98 -28.81 9.31
CA ALA A 484 18.56 -28.61 10.70
C ALA A 484 17.82 -29.84 11.27
N LYS A 485 17.07 -30.59 10.47
CA LYS A 485 16.40 -31.82 10.88
C LYS A 485 17.42 -32.89 11.29
N GLU A 486 18.54 -32.99 10.57
CA GLU A 486 19.65 -33.87 10.95
C GLU A 486 20.35 -33.38 12.22
N LYS A 487 20.74 -32.09 12.24
CA LYS A 487 21.46 -31.48 13.36
C LYS A 487 20.70 -31.55 14.69
N TYR A 488 19.39 -31.33 14.65
CA TYR A 488 18.51 -31.26 15.82
C TYR A 488 17.65 -32.51 16.00
N ALA A 489 17.97 -33.64 15.36
CA ALA A 489 17.14 -34.85 15.39
C ALA A 489 16.73 -35.29 16.81
N ASN A 490 17.67 -35.19 17.77
CA ASN A 490 17.47 -35.58 19.17
C ASN A 490 17.14 -34.39 20.10
N ASP A 491 16.99 -33.18 19.57
CA ASP A 491 16.66 -31.99 20.36
C ASP A 491 15.13 -31.91 20.53
N PRO A 492 14.60 -32.01 21.76
CA PRO A 492 13.15 -32.07 22.00
C PRO A 492 12.42 -30.75 21.69
N PHE A 493 13.15 -29.64 21.58
CA PHE A 493 12.59 -28.32 21.26
C PHE A 493 12.71 -28.03 19.77
N MET A 494 13.91 -28.14 19.20
CA MET A 494 14.16 -27.78 17.79
C MET A 494 13.63 -28.80 16.79
N SER A 495 13.67 -30.11 17.09
CA SER A 495 13.20 -31.16 16.17
C SER A 495 11.76 -30.93 15.69
N PRO A 496 10.75 -30.74 16.57
CA PRO A 496 9.38 -30.47 16.13
C PRO A 496 9.24 -29.14 15.38
N CYS A 497 10.00 -28.11 15.77
CA CYS A 497 10.02 -26.81 15.07
C CYS A 497 10.48 -26.97 13.62
N CYS A 498 11.63 -27.60 13.39
CA CYS A 498 12.18 -27.84 12.05
C CYS A 498 11.24 -28.67 11.19
N ASN A 499 10.64 -29.73 11.75
CA ASN A 499 9.71 -30.59 11.02
C ASN A 499 8.44 -29.83 10.62
N SER A 500 7.89 -29.00 11.52
CA SER A 500 6.69 -28.21 11.23
C SER A 500 6.95 -27.17 10.14
N GLY A 501 8.02 -26.38 10.26
CA GLY A 501 8.40 -25.39 9.27
C GLY A 501 8.69 -25.98 7.90
N TRP A 502 9.45 -27.09 7.84
CA TRP A 502 9.73 -27.81 6.61
C TRP A 502 8.45 -28.30 5.93
N ALA A 503 7.55 -28.96 6.68
CA ALA A 503 6.31 -29.50 6.13
C ALA A 503 5.39 -28.39 5.57
N LYS A 504 5.38 -27.22 6.22
CA LYS A 504 4.65 -26.05 5.73
C LYS A 504 5.26 -25.51 4.44
N LEU A 505 6.58 -25.41 4.35
CA LEU A 505 7.26 -24.92 3.15
C LEU A 505 7.11 -25.90 1.97
N ASP A 506 7.30 -27.20 2.22
CA ASP A 506 7.14 -28.29 1.24
C ASP A 506 5.72 -28.34 0.66
N LYS A 507 4.70 -28.19 1.51
CA LYS A 507 3.30 -28.04 1.06
C LYS A 507 3.18 -26.95 0.01
N TYR A 508 3.73 -25.76 0.25
CA TYR A 508 3.64 -24.65 -0.71
C TYR A 508 4.55 -24.82 -1.91
N TYR A 509 5.68 -25.52 -1.75
CA TYR A 509 6.55 -25.92 -2.84
C TYR A 509 5.78 -26.77 -3.85
N SER A 510 5.05 -27.78 -3.40
CA SER A 510 4.21 -28.62 -4.29
C SER A 510 3.12 -27.83 -5.05
N LEU A 511 2.71 -26.66 -4.56
CA LEU A 511 1.72 -25.82 -5.24
C LEU A 511 2.31 -25.05 -6.42
N THR A 512 3.64 -24.92 -6.52
CA THR A 512 4.28 -24.27 -7.68
C THR A 512 4.08 -25.07 -8.96
N ASP A 513 3.92 -26.39 -8.85
CA ASP A 513 3.70 -27.30 -9.99
C ASP A 513 2.41 -26.99 -10.77
N ARG A 514 1.46 -26.30 -10.14
CA ARG A 514 0.19 -25.89 -10.74
C ARG A 514 0.35 -24.84 -11.84
N SER A 515 1.51 -24.18 -11.92
CA SER A 515 1.74 -23.14 -12.90
C SER A 515 3.10 -23.29 -13.58
N PRO A 516 3.16 -23.27 -14.94
CA PRO A 516 4.41 -23.44 -15.66
C PRO A 516 5.39 -22.29 -15.45
N VAL A 517 4.94 -21.12 -14.99
CA VAL A 517 5.79 -19.93 -14.93
C VAL A 517 6.91 -20.00 -13.91
N TYR A 518 6.76 -20.81 -12.85
CA TYR A 518 7.83 -20.99 -11.87
C TYR A 518 9.06 -21.64 -12.51
N ILE A 519 8.87 -22.74 -13.25
CA ILE A 519 9.94 -23.39 -14.01
C ILE A 519 10.38 -22.52 -15.19
N ALA A 520 9.43 -21.92 -15.92
CA ALA A 520 9.76 -21.09 -17.07
C ALA A 520 10.65 -19.90 -16.68
N ALA A 521 10.47 -19.31 -15.51
CA ALA A 521 11.31 -18.21 -15.04
C ALA A 521 12.77 -18.61 -14.83
N LEU A 522 13.03 -19.82 -14.30
CA LEU A 522 14.38 -20.36 -14.18
C LEU A 522 14.98 -20.64 -15.56
N VAL A 523 14.21 -21.29 -16.44
CA VAL A 523 14.68 -21.70 -17.77
C VAL A 523 14.94 -20.49 -18.66
N LEU A 524 14.11 -19.45 -18.60
CA LEU A 524 14.25 -18.22 -19.38
C LEU A 524 15.30 -17.27 -18.79
N SER A 525 15.85 -17.56 -17.60
CA SER A 525 16.96 -16.81 -17.02
C SER A 525 18.29 -17.27 -17.64
N PRO A 526 18.99 -16.43 -18.43
CA PRO A 526 20.19 -16.84 -19.16
C PRO A 526 21.34 -17.34 -18.27
N GLN A 527 21.39 -16.86 -17.02
CA GLN A 527 22.35 -17.27 -15.99
C GLN A 527 22.13 -18.71 -15.47
N TRP A 528 20.95 -19.29 -15.67
CA TRP A 528 20.55 -20.55 -15.06
C TRP A 528 20.12 -21.60 -16.08
N LYS A 529 19.13 -21.29 -16.92
CA LYS A 529 18.52 -22.24 -17.85
C LYS A 529 18.13 -23.56 -17.17
N TRP A 530 18.20 -24.68 -17.90
CA TRP A 530 17.97 -26.00 -17.36
C TRP A 530 19.09 -26.48 -16.44
N ASP A 531 20.30 -25.93 -16.56
CA ASP A 531 21.45 -26.30 -15.73
C ASP A 531 21.15 -26.15 -14.24
N TYR A 532 20.37 -25.15 -13.83
CA TYR A 532 19.93 -25.03 -12.44
C TYR A 532 19.12 -26.25 -11.98
N ILE A 533 18.10 -26.65 -12.73
CA ILE A 533 17.23 -27.78 -12.38
C ILE A 533 18.01 -29.11 -12.49
N ASP A 534 18.83 -29.27 -13.53
CA ASP A 534 19.60 -30.50 -13.75
C ASP A 534 20.66 -30.75 -12.67
N ASN A 535 21.20 -29.69 -12.08
CA ASN A 535 22.22 -29.79 -11.03
C ASN A 535 21.63 -29.90 -9.62
N ASN A 536 20.46 -29.31 -9.37
CA ASN A 536 19.92 -29.17 -8.01
C ASN A 536 18.71 -30.07 -7.73
N TRP A 537 17.97 -30.52 -8.74
CA TRP A 537 16.71 -31.27 -8.52
C TRP A 537 16.85 -32.78 -8.80
N PRO A 538 16.05 -33.62 -8.13
CA PRO A 538 16.01 -35.07 -8.39
C PRO A 538 15.73 -35.41 -9.86
N SER A 539 16.35 -36.47 -10.38
CA SER A 539 16.20 -36.90 -11.79
C SER A 539 14.74 -37.09 -12.22
N ASP A 540 13.94 -37.65 -11.32
CA ASP A 540 12.57 -38.07 -11.62
C ASP A 540 11.61 -36.87 -11.78
N TRP A 541 12.00 -35.70 -11.27
CA TRP A 541 11.21 -34.47 -11.38
C TRP A 541 11.44 -33.74 -12.70
N ARG A 542 12.56 -34.01 -13.39
CA ARG A 542 13.04 -33.20 -14.53
C ARG A 542 12.17 -33.36 -15.77
N GLU A 543 11.82 -34.59 -16.15
CA GLU A 543 11.03 -34.86 -17.36
C GLU A 543 9.61 -34.25 -17.32
N PRO A 544 8.84 -34.37 -16.22
CA PRO A 544 7.59 -33.65 -16.07
C PRO A 544 7.74 -32.12 -16.26
N CYS A 545 8.77 -31.52 -15.69
CA CYS A 545 9.06 -30.08 -15.82
C CYS A 545 9.37 -29.70 -17.27
N ARG A 546 10.20 -30.49 -17.97
CA ARG A 546 10.54 -30.26 -19.39
C ARG A 546 9.31 -30.31 -20.27
N LYS A 547 8.44 -31.31 -20.06
CA LYS A 547 7.17 -31.42 -20.78
C LYS A 547 6.27 -30.22 -20.51
N GLN A 548 6.15 -29.78 -19.25
CA GLN A 548 5.33 -28.63 -18.89
C GLN A 548 5.82 -27.33 -19.55
N MET A 549 7.14 -27.07 -19.53
CA MET A 549 7.74 -25.92 -20.19
C MET A 549 7.58 -25.95 -21.71
N LEU A 550 7.77 -27.11 -22.34
CA LEU A 550 7.59 -27.28 -23.79
C LEU A 550 6.14 -27.07 -24.22
N ASP A 551 5.18 -27.61 -23.45
CA ASP A 551 3.75 -27.40 -23.66
C ASP A 551 3.40 -25.92 -23.55
N PHE A 552 3.93 -25.23 -22.54
CA PHE A 552 3.71 -23.80 -22.33
C PHE A 552 4.24 -22.95 -23.50
N TRP A 553 5.48 -23.20 -23.94
CA TRP A 553 6.04 -22.57 -25.13
C TRP A 553 5.17 -22.80 -26.38
N THR A 554 4.84 -24.06 -26.64
CA THR A 554 4.17 -24.47 -27.88
C THR A 554 2.73 -23.98 -27.95
N LYS A 555 2.00 -23.99 -26.84
CA LYS A 555 0.57 -23.63 -26.79
C LYS A 555 0.34 -22.12 -26.69
N GLU A 556 1.22 -21.36 -26.03
CA GLU A 556 0.96 -19.96 -25.73
C GLU A 556 1.81 -18.94 -26.50
N TYR A 557 3.04 -19.28 -26.92
CA TYR A 557 3.98 -18.28 -27.46
C TYR A 557 4.58 -18.60 -28.84
N LYS A 558 4.73 -19.89 -29.18
CA LYS A 558 5.40 -20.30 -30.43
C LYS A 558 4.78 -19.68 -31.69
N SER A 559 3.46 -19.51 -31.72
CA SER A 559 2.74 -18.92 -32.86
C SER A 559 2.74 -17.39 -32.86
N THR A 560 3.11 -16.73 -31.76
CA THR A 560 3.06 -15.28 -31.58
C THR A 560 4.08 -14.54 -32.47
N ALA A 561 5.16 -15.21 -32.91
CA ALA A 561 6.19 -14.66 -33.82
C ALA A 561 5.61 -14.14 -35.15
N VAL A 562 4.48 -14.68 -35.62
CA VAL A 562 3.91 -14.34 -36.94
C VAL A 562 3.31 -12.93 -36.98
N THR A 563 3.04 -12.30 -35.83
CA THR A 563 2.32 -11.01 -35.75
C THR A 563 3.20 -9.78 -35.53
N VAL A 564 4.51 -9.91 -35.32
CA VAL A 564 5.39 -8.73 -35.25
C VAL A 564 5.64 -8.23 -36.68
N PRO A 565 5.18 -7.02 -37.06
CA PRO A 565 5.54 -6.45 -38.33
C PRO A 565 7.05 -6.20 -38.27
N THR A 566 7.80 -6.95 -39.06
CA THR A 566 9.19 -6.58 -39.33
C THR A 566 9.10 -5.22 -40.01
N GLN A 567 9.33 -4.14 -39.27
CA GLN A 567 9.69 -2.87 -39.88
C GLN A 567 11.05 -3.09 -40.52
N THR A 568 11.05 -3.62 -41.74
CA THR A 568 12.15 -3.43 -42.67
C THR A 568 12.38 -1.92 -42.72
N PRO A 569 13.58 -1.43 -42.38
CA PRO A 569 13.93 -0.06 -42.70
C PRO A 569 13.68 0.10 -44.19
N ASP A 570 12.91 1.12 -44.58
CA ASP A 570 12.83 1.59 -45.96
C ASP A 570 14.20 2.17 -46.33
N LEU A 571 15.18 1.27 -46.53
CA LEU A 571 16.43 1.57 -47.19
C LEU A 571 16.07 1.73 -48.65
N GLY A 572 15.94 2.99 -49.06
CA GLY A 572 15.48 3.40 -50.37
C GLY A 572 16.05 2.56 -51.50
N LYS A 573 15.16 2.13 -52.40
CA LYS A 573 15.41 1.58 -53.75
C LYS A 573 16.85 1.05 -53.97
N GLU A 574 17.17 -0.11 -53.40
CA GLU A 574 18.37 -0.86 -53.76
C GLU A 574 18.32 -1.22 -55.27
N VAL A 575 19.26 -0.69 -56.03
CA VAL A 575 19.56 -1.20 -57.37
C VAL A 575 20.22 -2.57 -57.19
N LYS A 576 19.41 -3.64 -57.23
CA LYS A 576 19.90 -5.03 -57.17
C LYS A 576 20.61 -5.40 -58.47
N ASN A 577 21.88 -5.02 -58.61
CA ASN A 577 22.73 -5.54 -59.68
C ASN A 577 22.93 -7.07 -59.52
N SER A 578 23.45 -7.71 -60.56
CA SER A 578 23.67 -9.17 -60.59
C SER A 578 24.56 -9.69 -59.47
N PHE A 579 25.50 -8.87 -58.96
CA PHE A 579 26.37 -9.23 -57.84
C PHE A 579 25.60 -9.35 -56.52
N HIS A 580 24.66 -8.44 -56.21
CA HIS A 580 23.82 -8.56 -55.01
C HIS A 580 22.93 -9.80 -55.03
N LYS A 581 22.40 -10.18 -56.19
CA LYS A 581 21.61 -11.42 -56.37
C LYS A 581 22.48 -12.67 -56.19
N TRP A 582 23.67 -12.69 -56.80
CA TRP A 582 24.64 -13.78 -56.63
C TRP A 582 25.09 -13.91 -55.16
N ALA A 583 25.41 -12.80 -54.50
CA ALA A 583 25.83 -12.80 -53.10
C ALA A 583 24.72 -13.29 -52.16
N GLN A 584 23.46 -12.93 -52.41
CA GLN A 584 22.32 -13.48 -51.67
C GLN A 584 22.14 -14.98 -51.91
N GLN A 585 22.31 -15.47 -53.14
CA GLN A 585 22.25 -16.90 -53.46
C GLN A 585 23.41 -17.71 -52.84
N LYS A 586 24.54 -17.07 -52.55
CA LYS A 586 25.70 -17.69 -51.88
C LYS A 586 25.63 -17.62 -50.35
N LYS A 587 24.78 -16.76 -49.78
CA LYS A 587 24.47 -16.81 -48.35
C LYS A 587 23.63 -18.06 -48.11
N GLY A 588 24.13 -18.98 -47.28
CA GLY A 588 23.41 -20.21 -46.94
C GLY A 588 22.03 -19.91 -46.36
N THR A 589 21.05 -20.76 -46.67
CA THR A 589 19.72 -20.68 -46.06
C THR A 589 19.86 -20.99 -44.57
N SER A 590 19.50 -20.04 -43.70
CA SER A 590 19.42 -20.31 -42.27
C SER A 590 18.46 -21.47 -42.05
N LEU A 591 18.89 -22.49 -41.29
CA LEU A 591 17.97 -23.51 -40.81
C LEU A 591 16.89 -22.80 -39.98
N ASP A 592 15.63 -23.09 -40.28
CA ASP A 592 14.48 -22.62 -39.51
C ASP A 592 14.42 -23.45 -38.21
N GLN A 593 15.26 -23.07 -37.25
CA GLN A 593 15.32 -23.71 -35.95
C GLN A 593 14.37 -23.00 -34.98
N ASP A 594 13.55 -23.77 -34.30
CA ASP A 594 12.67 -23.30 -33.23
C ASP A 594 13.47 -22.47 -32.19
N GLU A 595 12.96 -21.27 -31.87
CA GLU A 595 13.65 -20.29 -31.03
C GLU A 595 14.04 -20.83 -29.66
N TYR A 596 13.14 -21.60 -29.03
CA TYR A 596 13.38 -22.21 -27.74
C TYR A 596 14.53 -23.22 -27.82
N THR A 597 14.52 -24.09 -28.85
CA THR A 597 15.62 -25.03 -29.08
C THR A 597 16.97 -24.31 -29.28
N LYS A 598 16.97 -23.25 -30.08
CA LYS A 598 18.16 -22.41 -30.33
C LYS A 598 18.68 -21.78 -29.04
N TYR A 599 17.79 -21.23 -28.20
CA TYR A 599 18.15 -20.63 -26.93
C TYR A 599 18.75 -21.64 -25.93
N LEU A 600 18.20 -22.85 -25.89
CA LEU A 600 18.72 -23.92 -25.02
C LEU A 600 20.11 -24.42 -25.42
N LEU A 601 20.42 -24.42 -26.72
CA LEU A 601 21.75 -24.81 -27.22
C LEU A 601 22.82 -23.73 -26.96
N ALA A 602 22.42 -22.48 -26.74
CA ALA A 602 23.36 -21.43 -26.36
C ALA A 602 23.88 -21.67 -24.93
N PRO A 603 25.14 -21.33 -24.62
CA PRO A 603 25.67 -21.45 -23.26
C PRO A 603 24.89 -20.56 -22.27
N ILE A 604 24.99 -20.88 -20.98
CA ILE A 604 24.55 -19.98 -19.90
C ILE A 604 25.41 -18.71 -19.91
N VAL A 605 24.86 -17.63 -19.35
CA VAL A 605 25.51 -16.32 -19.23
C VAL A 605 25.49 -15.90 -17.76
N PRO A 606 26.46 -16.34 -16.94
CA PRO A 606 26.45 -16.12 -15.49
C PRO A 606 26.53 -14.65 -15.06
N GLU A 607 27.02 -13.78 -15.93
CA GLU A 607 27.20 -12.35 -15.65
C GLU A 607 25.88 -11.56 -15.71
N VAL A 608 24.82 -12.15 -16.27
CA VAL A 608 23.49 -11.55 -16.30
C VAL A 608 22.96 -11.51 -14.87
N THR A 609 22.65 -10.31 -14.38
CA THR A 609 22.03 -10.10 -13.06
C THR A 609 20.53 -9.82 -13.17
N ASP A 610 20.12 -9.15 -14.25
CA ASP A 610 18.73 -8.94 -14.63
C ASP A 610 18.43 -9.67 -15.96
N PRO A 611 17.75 -10.83 -15.93
CA PRO A 611 17.34 -11.55 -17.12
C PRO A 611 16.52 -10.69 -18.11
N ARG A 612 15.73 -9.73 -17.63
CA ARG A 612 14.86 -8.90 -18.47
C ARG A 612 15.68 -7.95 -19.34
N SER A 613 16.74 -7.36 -18.78
CA SER A 613 17.61 -6.46 -19.54
C SER A 613 18.28 -7.20 -20.71
N TRP A 614 18.66 -8.45 -20.50
CA TRP A 614 19.19 -9.31 -21.57
C TRP A 614 18.15 -9.57 -22.66
N TRP A 615 16.91 -9.93 -22.30
CA TRP A 615 15.84 -10.15 -23.28
C TRP A 615 15.38 -8.88 -24.01
N LEU A 616 15.56 -7.70 -23.40
CA LEU A 616 15.25 -6.41 -24.03
C LEU A 616 16.30 -5.97 -25.06
N GLU A 617 17.51 -6.55 -25.04
CA GLU A 617 18.54 -6.21 -26.01
C GLU A 617 18.05 -6.42 -27.45
N PRO A 618 18.24 -5.44 -28.37
CA PRO A 618 17.77 -5.55 -29.75
C PRO A 618 18.29 -6.81 -30.48
N THR A 619 19.51 -7.25 -30.16
CA THR A 619 20.12 -8.46 -30.71
C THR A 619 19.38 -9.73 -30.28
N GLN A 620 18.97 -9.81 -29.01
CA GLN A 620 18.20 -10.95 -28.49
C GLN A 620 16.78 -10.95 -29.03
N ARG A 621 16.09 -9.80 -29.02
CA ARG A 621 14.74 -9.67 -29.60
C ARG A 621 14.69 -10.03 -31.09
N LYS A 622 15.75 -9.70 -31.83
CA LYS A 622 15.89 -10.11 -33.24
C LYS A 622 16.17 -11.60 -33.41
N SER A 623 16.94 -12.18 -32.48
CA SER A 623 17.31 -13.60 -32.51
C SER A 623 16.22 -14.53 -32.03
N TYR A 624 15.30 -14.00 -31.20
CA TYR A 624 14.27 -14.71 -30.45
C TYR A 624 12.96 -13.85 -30.36
N PRO A 625 12.29 -13.56 -31.49
CA PRO A 625 11.16 -12.64 -31.50
C PRO A 625 9.95 -13.10 -30.67
N ALA A 626 9.58 -14.39 -30.66
CA ALA A 626 8.50 -14.89 -29.80
C ALA A 626 8.98 -15.24 -28.40
N LEU A 627 10.16 -15.84 -28.27
CA LEU A 627 10.67 -16.28 -26.98
C LEU A 627 11.05 -15.08 -26.09
N SER A 628 11.49 -13.95 -26.67
CA SER A 628 11.66 -12.71 -25.91
C SER A 628 10.35 -12.17 -25.35
N ILE A 629 9.22 -12.30 -26.07
CA ILE A 629 7.89 -11.92 -25.53
C ILE A 629 7.54 -12.81 -24.35
N MET A 630 7.69 -14.14 -24.49
CA MET A 630 7.48 -15.09 -23.41
C MET A 630 8.34 -14.76 -22.18
N ALA A 631 9.62 -14.47 -22.40
CA ALA A 631 10.54 -14.13 -21.33
C ALA A 631 10.13 -12.84 -20.61
N LEU A 632 9.76 -11.79 -21.34
CA LEU A 632 9.33 -10.52 -20.75
C LEU A 632 8.00 -10.66 -20.00
N ASP A 633 7.07 -11.47 -20.51
CA ASP A 633 5.83 -11.81 -19.80
C ASP A 633 6.13 -12.58 -18.51
N VAL A 634 6.96 -13.62 -18.55
CA VAL A 634 7.23 -14.44 -17.35
C VAL A 634 8.08 -13.70 -16.32
N LEU A 635 9.17 -13.08 -16.76
CA LEU A 635 10.16 -12.46 -15.87
C LEU A 635 9.71 -11.10 -15.33
N SER A 636 8.56 -10.58 -15.75
CA SER A 636 7.94 -9.38 -15.14
C SER A 636 6.92 -9.71 -14.06
N ILE A 637 6.61 -11.00 -13.84
CA ILE A 637 5.74 -11.45 -12.76
C ILE A 637 6.42 -11.14 -11.41
N PRO A 638 5.75 -10.42 -10.49
CA PRO A 638 6.32 -10.10 -9.18
C PRO A 638 6.42 -11.37 -8.31
N ALA A 639 7.48 -11.50 -7.51
CA ALA A 639 7.63 -12.62 -6.56
C ALA A 639 6.76 -12.49 -5.30
N ARG A 640 6.43 -11.24 -4.92
CA ARG A 640 5.73 -10.89 -3.68
C ARG A 640 4.73 -9.77 -3.92
N THR A 641 3.73 -9.67 -3.04
CA THR A 641 2.82 -8.52 -3.05
C THR A 641 3.54 -7.29 -2.45
N PRO A 642 3.59 -6.14 -3.15
CA PRO A 642 4.16 -4.91 -2.59
C PRO A 642 3.34 -4.36 -1.42
N LEU A 643 2.06 -4.76 -1.32
CA LEU A 643 1.15 -4.43 -0.21
C LEU A 643 1.59 -5.08 1.12
N PHE A 644 2.36 -6.18 1.07
CA PHE A 644 3.04 -6.73 2.25
C PHE A 644 4.26 -5.88 2.68
N GLY A 645 5.01 -5.31 1.74
CA GLY A 645 6.18 -4.47 2.05
C GLY A 645 5.84 -3.13 2.73
N TYR A 646 4.66 -2.55 2.44
CA TYR A 646 4.16 -1.39 3.19
C TYR A 646 3.82 -1.74 4.65
N LYS A 647 3.50 -3.01 4.93
CA LYS A 647 3.35 -3.51 6.30
C LYS A 647 4.72 -3.69 6.97
N ASP A 648 5.77 -4.08 6.23
CA ASP A 648 7.13 -4.35 6.76
C ASP A 648 7.88 -3.09 7.24
N HIS A 649 7.75 -1.95 6.57
CA HIS A 649 8.55 -0.75 6.89
C HIS A 649 7.92 0.26 7.87
N HIS A 650 6.62 0.12 8.20
CA HIS A 650 5.91 1.10 9.03
C HIS A 650 5.88 0.81 10.54
N TYR A 651 6.66 -0.16 11.01
CA TYR A 651 6.86 -0.42 12.44
C TYR A 651 8.36 -0.40 12.79
N GLY A 652 9.06 0.65 12.38
CA GLY A 652 10.25 1.14 13.07
C GLY A 652 9.84 2.20 14.10
N PRO A 653 10.60 2.36 15.20
CA PRO A 653 10.19 3.01 16.45
C PRO A 653 9.65 4.44 16.33
#